data_AF-A0A936DK22-F1
#
_entry.id   AF-A0A936DK22-F1
#
_cell.length_a   1.000
_cell.length_b   1.000
_cell.length_c   1.000
_cell.angle_alpha   90.00
_cell.angle_beta   90.00
_cell.angle_gamma   90.00
#
_symmetry.space_group_name_H-M   'P 1'
#
loop_
_entity.id
_entity.type
_entity.pdbx_description
1 polymer ?
#
loop_
_entity_poly.entity_id
_entity_poly.type
_entity_poly.pdbx_seq_one_letter_code
_entity_poly.pdbx_strand_id
1 'polypeptide(L)'
;MAAEYLLFDLFVAVPLLALRLLRPGWLVGAWAPMVRATLWGALPFVLWDIAVVDRHWWFEPTRVLGPQLLGLPLEELGFFLVVPLACLVTWELVSLGGRPQSVGRNFTWPIVIAAAAATVVAAACGRGYTALVALALAAAAIVDEACGTAVARSAAGRRHALAVVALTTVFNGYLTARPIVRYAEAEQLGLHIGTVPIEDYGFGLALVWVTTVIYQRARGRRPLPSWPMRWIGARFGGYRHRFTDGGRARASAPAKPVRVAVIGGGLAGLSAAELLARRGFTVELFERGNVLGGKLAAWRERLDDGFEAAVEHGFHAFFRHYYNLDAWLEELGLRGRLRPIPDYAILARDGGRFGFADVATTPGLNLLGLAGQGLFRWREVLRPRTGRALEQLLRYDAACEDETLDATSFAAWADGAGLPPRLRMVFSTFARAFFADEDRVSMAELVRSFHFYYLSHDRGLVYDYLDGSYDEALVDPIARCLVERGVRLHLRRSVGELCPVVGGIEVDGDRYDHVVLATDAAACARLLAASPALGPAATPSPSLRAGQRYAVMRLWFDRALGAELPPFVITERVAVLDAIAFVERTDPRARAWRSSHGGSVLELHCYAVPDDLGDDAVAGALRDELRRFVPESVGAHVVHEHLQIRDDFTALHVGMRRDRPTTDSGIERLWFAGDWVRLPVPAMLMEAAHTSARFAVNRICEHEGVQGVPVWTVPLHGLLPARQPQRAESRQL
;
A
#
# COMPACT_ATOMS: atom_id res chain seq x y z
N MET A 1 -54.28 -10.01 -14.19
CA MET A 1 -54.27 -11.43 -13.75
C MET A 1 -53.64 -11.47 -12.39
N ALA A 2 -54.09 -12.35 -11.48
CA ALA A 2 -53.31 -12.61 -10.26
C ALA A 2 -51.93 -13.17 -10.70
N ALA A 3 -50.84 -12.67 -10.12
CA ALA A 3 -49.43 -12.93 -10.50
C ALA A 3 -48.85 -12.11 -11.67
N GLU A 4 -49.51 -11.05 -12.14
CA GLU A 4 -48.96 -10.20 -13.21
C GLU A 4 -47.66 -9.49 -12.80
N TYR A 5 -47.54 -9.11 -11.53
CA TYR A 5 -46.30 -8.52 -11.01
C TYR A 5 -45.15 -9.54 -10.94
N LEU A 6 -45.43 -10.78 -10.51
CA LEU A 6 -44.40 -11.83 -10.51
C LEU A 6 -43.90 -12.13 -11.93
N LEU A 7 -44.80 -12.17 -12.92
CA LEU A 7 -44.41 -12.38 -14.32
C LEU A 7 -43.51 -11.27 -14.84
N PHE A 8 -43.75 -10.03 -14.40
CA PHE A 8 -42.89 -8.90 -14.70
C PHE A 8 -41.48 -9.10 -14.11
N ASP A 9 -41.35 -9.45 -12.84
CA ASP A 9 -40.04 -9.69 -12.21
C ASP A 9 -39.28 -10.83 -12.91
N LEU A 10 -39.98 -11.92 -13.22
CA LEU A 10 -39.40 -13.05 -13.95
C LEU A 10 -38.89 -12.60 -15.32
N PHE A 11 -39.65 -11.75 -16.03
CA PHE A 11 -39.23 -11.21 -17.32
C PHE A 11 -37.95 -10.36 -17.21
N VAL A 12 -37.84 -9.50 -16.18
CA VAL A 12 -36.61 -8.72 -15.93
C VAL A 12 -35.43 -9.63 -15.55
N ALA A 13 -35.69 -10.78 -14.92
CA ALA A 13 -34.66 -11.75 -14.56
C ALA A 13 -34.15 -12.61 -15.75
N VAL A 14 -34.90 -12.75 -16.85
CA VAL A 14 -34.50 -13.59 -18.00
C VAL A 14 -33.14 -13.18 -18.59
N PRO A 15 -32.86 -11.90 -18.90
CA PRO A 15 -31.55 -11.48 -19.40
C PRO A 15 -30.40 -11.76 -18.42
N LEU A 16 -30.64 -11.67 -17.11
CA LEU A 16 -29.63 -11.99 -16.07
C LEU A 16 -29.24 -13.46 -16.12
N LEU A 17 -30.23 -14.35 -16.21
CA LEU A 17 -30.05 -15.79 -16.30
C LEU A 17 -29.40 -16.19 -17.63
N ALA A 18 -29.88 -15.64 -18.75
CA ALA A 18 -29.34 -15.91 -20.07
C ALA A 18 -27.86 -15.48 -20.18
N LEU A 19 -27.50 -14.31 -19.64
CA LEU A 19 -26.13 -13.83 -19.68
C LEU A 19 -25.18 -14.68 -18.81
N ARG A 20 -25.66 -15.20 -17.67
CA ARG A 20 -24.92 -16.16 -16.83
C ARG A 20 -24.70 -17.50 -17.54
N LEU A 21 -25.70 -18.00 -18.27
CA LEU A 21 -25.64 -19.29 -18.98
C LEU A 21 -24.81 -19.20 -20.25
N LEU A 22 -24.96 -18.13 -21.03
CA LEU A 22 -24.31 -17.96 -22.34
C LEU A 22 -22.86 -17.46 -22.24
N ARG A 23 -22.49 -16.76 -21.16
CA ARG A 23 -21.12 -16.25 -20.93
C ARG A 23 -20.67 -16.42 -19.47
N PRO A 24 -20.49 -17.67 -18.99
CA PRO A 24 -20.12 -17.94 -17.60
C PRO A 24 -18.79 -17.28 -17.20
N GLY A 25 -17.85 -17.11 -18.14
CA GLY A 25 -16.55 -16.47 -17.91
C GLY A 25 -16.57 -14.96 -17.66
N TRP A 26 -17.63 -14.24 -18.06
CA TRP A 26 -17.66 -12.77 -18.02
C TRP A 26 -17.92 -12.20 -16.62
N LEU A 27 -18.60 -12.96 -15.76
CA LEU A 27 -18.96 -12.56 -14.39
C LEU A 27 -18.21 -13.31 -13.29
N VAL A 28 -17.15 -14.07 -13.64
CA VAL A 28 -16.32 -14.79 -12.67
C VAL A 28 -15.71 -13.80 -11.68
N GLY A 29 -16.01 -13.97 -10.39
CA GLY A 29 -15.59 -13.06 -9.31
C GLY A 29 -16.43 -11.77 -9.15
N ALA A 30 -17.36 -11.47 -10.06
CA ALA A 30 -18.22 -10.29 -9.97
C ALA A 30 -19.58 -10.57 -9.31
N TRP A 31 -20.08 -11.80 -9.42
CA TRP A 31 -21.45 -12.17 -9.00
C TRP A 31 -21.73 -11.98 -7.50
N ALA A 32 -20.86 -12.51 -6.63
CA ALA A 32 -21.05 -12.39 -5.18
C ALA A 32 -20.98 -10.91 -4.70
N PRO A 33 -20.07 -10.06 -5.19
CA PRO A 33 -20.12 -8.62 -4.96
C PRO A 33 -21.42 -7.95 -5.46
N MET A 34 -21.95 -8.33 -6.63
CA MET A 34 -23.19 -7.75 -7.16
C MET A 34 -24.39 -8.07 -6.25
N VAL A 35 -24.57 -9.34 -5.89
CA VAL A 35 -25.67 -9.75 -5.00
C VAL A 35 -25.58 -9.06 -3.65
N ARG A 36 -24.38 -8.98 -3.05
CA ARG A 36 -24.18 -8.24 -1.79
C ARG A 36 -24.50 -6.75 -1.93
N ALA A 37 -24.06 -6.13 -3.02
CA ALA A 37 -24.34 -4.72 -3.28
C ALA A 37 -25.83 -4.45 -3.46
N THR A 38 -26.54 -5.32 -4.17
CA THR A 38 -28.01 -5.27 -4.31
C THR A 38 -28.70 -5.38 -2.96
N LEU A 39 -28.35 -6.37 -2.12
CA LEU A 39 -28.99 -6.55 -0.82
C LEU A 39 -28.78 -5.32 0.10
N TRP A 40 -27.54 -4.82 0.19
CA TRP A 40 -27.23 -3.65 1.02
C TRP A 40 -27.79 -2.34 0.43
N GLY A 41 -27.80 -2.22 -0.89
CA GLY A 41 -28.33 -1.06 -1.60
C GLY A 41 -29.85 -0.96 -1.53
N ALA A 42 -30.55 -2.10 -1.58
CA ALA A 42 -32.01 -2.17 -1.51
C ALA A 42 -32.56 -1.92 -0.11
N LEU A 43 -31.84 -2.32 0.95
CA LEU A 43 -32.30 -2.22 2.34
C LEU A 43 -32.93 -0.85 2.72
N PRO A 44 -32.28 0.32 2.49
CA PRO A 44 -32.88 1.61 2.83
C PRO A 44 -34.15 1.92 2.04
N PHE A 45 -34.30 1.40 0.81
CA PHE A 45 -35.47 1.63 -0.03
C PHE A 45 -36.62 0.69 0.32
N VAL A 46 -36.34 -0.57 0.69
CA VAL A 46 -37.35 -1.48 1.26
C VAL A 46 -37.93 -0.90 2.55
N LEU A 47 -37.07 -0.35 3.43
CA LEU A 47 -37.52 0.29 4.66
C LEU A 47 -38.34 1.56 4.39
N TRP A 48 -37.96 2.34 3.37
CA TRP A 48 -38.76 3.47 2.91
C TRP A 48 -40.13 2.98 2.44
N ASP A 49 -40.21 2.00 1.55
CA ASP A 49 -41.47 1.52 0.98
C ASP A 49 -42.41 0.95 2.05
N ILE A 50 -41.90 0.19 3.02
CA ILE A 50 -42.68 -0.26 4.19
C ILE A 50 -43.28 0.93 4.96
N ALA A 51 -42.57 2.06 5.04
CA ALA A 51 -43.04 3.23 5.80
C ALA A 51 -44.11 4.06 5.07
N VAL A 52 -44.22 3.92 3.73
CA VAL A 52 -45.08 4.77 2.89
C VAL A 52 -46.14 4.02 2.10
N VAL A 53 -46.09 2.68 2.05
CA VAL A 53 -47.14 1.85 1.47
C VAL A 53 -48.49 2.14 2.15
N ASP A 54 -49.56 2.16 1.37
CA ASP A 54 -50.93 2.58 1.75
C ASP A 54 -51.08 4.05 2.18
N ARG A 55 -50.02 4.86 2.03
CA ARG A 55 -50.06 6.32 2.26
C ARG A 55 -49.72 7.10 1.00
N HIS A 56 -48.50 6.89 0.49
CA HIS A 56 -48.02 7.59 -0.71
C HIS A 56 -48.38 6.84 -1.98
N TRP A 57 -48.50 5.51 -1.90
CA TRP A 57 -48.81 4.64 -3.03
C TRP A 57 -49.28 3.26 -2.53
N TRP A 58 -49.97 2.50 -3.37
CA TRP A 58 -50.50 1.16 -3.05
C TRP A 58 -50.57 0.25 -4.28
N PHE A 59 -50.70 -1.06 -4.02
CA PHE A 59 -50.84 -2.07 -5.07
C PHE A 59 -52.29 -2.37 -5.40
N GLU A 60 -52.54 -2.77 -6.65
CA GLU A 60 -53.81 -3.34 -7.05
C GLU A 60 -53.92 -4.81 -6.59
N PRO A 61 -54.81 -5.16 -5.64
CA PRO A 61 -54.86 -6.51 -5.05
C PRO A 61 -55.09 -7.63 -6.07
N THR A 62 -55.74 -7.31 -7.19
CA THR A 62 -56.05 -8.26 -8.26
C THR A 62 -54.87 -8.57 -9.20
N ARG A 63 -53.72 -7.89 -9.03
CA ARG A 63 -52.51 -8.03 -9.86
C ARG A 63 -51.35 -8.73 -9.15
N VAL A 64 -51.45 -8.90 -7.83
CA VAL A 64 -50.45 -9.56 -6.97
C VAL A 64 -50.94 -10.94 -6.51
N LEU A 65 -50.03 -11.78 -6.00
CA LEU A 65 -50.29 -13.17 -5.59
C LEU A 65 -50.98 -13.29 -4.22
N GLY A 66 -50.86 -12.28 -3.36
CA GLY A 66 -51.52 -12.22 -2.06
C GLY A 66 -50.62 -12.27 -0.83
N PRO A 67 -49.52 -13.06 -0.76
CA PRO A 67 -48.62 -13.02 0.38
C PRO A 67 -47.92 -11.66 0.51
N GLN A 68 -47.95 -11.08 1.71
CA GLN A 68 -47.32 -9.80 2.02
C GLN A 68 -46.39 -9.94 3.23
N LEU A 69 -45.30 -9.18 3.22
CA LEU A 69 -44.38 -9.00 4.34
C LEU A 69 -44.36 -7.51 4.70
N LEU A 70 -44.79 -7.18 5.93
CA LEU A 70 -44.83 -5.80 6.44
C LEU A 70 -45.55 -4.82 5.48
N GLY A 71 -46.64 -5.27 4.85
CA GLY A 71 -47.46 -4.47 3.92
C GLY A 71 -47.00 -4.51 2.45
N LEU A 72 -45.81 -5.06 2.16
CA LEU A 72 -45.32 -5.20 0.79
C LEU A 72 -45.60 -6.60 0.23
N PRO A 73 -46.14 -6.74 -1.00
CA PRO A 73 -46.19 -8.02 -1.71
C PRO A 73 -44.79 -8.63 -1.86
N LEU A 74 -44.71 -9.96 -1.89
CA LEU A 74 -43.43 -10.65 -2.12
C LEU A 74 -42.80 -10.27 -3.46
N GLU A 75 -43.62 -9.93 -4.44
CA GLU A 75 -43.20 -9.42 -5.74
C GLU A 75 -42.45 -8.08 -5.61
N GLU A 76 -42.86 -7.19 -4.71
CA GLU A 76 -42.11 -5.94 -4.49
C GLU A 76 -40.71 -6.20 -3.91
N LEU A 77 -40.60 -7.17 -3.01
CA LEU A 77 -39.28 -7.60 -2.51
C LEU A 77 -38.45 -8.24 -3.63
N GLY A 78 -39.09 -8.94 -4.56
CA GLY A 78 -38.48 -9.46 -5.79
C GLY A 78 -37.93 -8.35 -6.68
N PHE A 79 -38.73 -7.30 -6.90
CA PHE A 79 -38.35 -6.10 -7.65
C PHE A 79 -37.06 -5.47 -7.10
N PHE A 80 -36.96 -5.28 -5.78
CA PHE A 80 -35.77 -4.77 -5.09
C PHE A 80 -34.51 -5.64 -5.24
N LEU A 81 -34.65 -6.90 -5.65
CA LEU A 81 -33.54 -7.79 -5.93
C LEU A 81 -33.20 -7.82 -7.41
N VAL A 82 -34.20 -8.02 -8.26
CA VAL A 82 -34.00 -8.28 -9.69
C VAL A 82 -33.58 -7.00 -10.43
N VAL A 83 -34.23 -5.87 -10.16
CA VAL A 83 -33.97 -4.62 -10.90
C VAL A 83 -32.58 -4.06 -10.62
N PRO A 84 -32.14 -3.85 -9.36
CA PRO A 84 -30.79 -3.32 -9.12
C PRO A 84 -29.71 -4.28 -9.62
N LEU A 85 -29.95 -5.60 -9.55
CA LEU A 85 -29.01 -6.60 -10.09
C LEU A 85 -28.91 -6.52 -11.62
N ALA A 86 -30.04 -6.34 -12.34
CA ALA A 86 -30.07 -6.08 -13.77
C ALA A 86 -29.31 -4.79 -14.12
N CYS A 87 -29.51 -3.72 -13.34
CA CYS A 87 -28.77 -2.48 -13.52
C CYS A 87 -27.26 -2.65 -13.27
N LEU A 88 -26.82 -3.46 -12.31
CA LEU A 88 -25.38 -3.72 -12.15
C LEU A 88 -24.77 -4.46 -13.36
N VAL A 89 -25.54 -5.31 -14.05
CA VAL A 89 -25.10 -5.90 -15.32
C VAL A 89 -24.95 -4.82 -16.39
N THR A 90 -25.90 -3.88 -16.50
CA THR A 90 -25.77 -2.78 -17.46
C THR A 90 -24.60 -1.87 -17.13
N TRP A 91 -24.28 -1.66 -15.85
CA TRP A 91 -23.07 -0.96 -15.41
C TRP A 91 -21.79 -1.63 -15.94
N GLU A 92 -21.67 -2.96 -15.88
CA GLU A 92 -20.52 -3.68 -16.42
C GLU A 92 -20.40 -3.56 -17.94
N LEU A 93 -21.53 -3.55 -18.66
CA LEU A 93 -21.56 -3.32 -20.10
C LEU A 93 -21.09 -1.90 -20.47
N VAL A 94 -21.59 -0.86 -19.80
CA VAL A 94 -21.24 0.53 -20.14
C VAL A 94 -19.86 0.95 -19.62
N SER A 95 -19.35 0.28 -18.58
CA SER A 95 -17.98 0.52 -18.08
C SER A 95 -16.91 -0.25 -18.86
N LEU A 96 -17.29 -1.22 -19.72
CA LEU A 96 -16.38 -2.10 -20.46
C LEU A 96 -15.33 -2.79 -19.55
N GLY A 97 -15.66 -3.00 -18.28
CA GLY A 97 -14.73 -3.50 -17.26
C GLY A 97 -13.64 -2.51 -16.80
N GLY A 98 -13.61 -1.28 -17.35
CA GLY A 98 -12.67 -0.22 -17.00
C GLY A 98 -13.08 0.59 -15.76
N ARG A 99 -12.12 1.34 -15.19
CA ARG A 99 -12.38 2.26 -14.06
C ARG A 99 -13.06 3.56 -14.56
N PRO A 100 -14.06 4.08 -13.84
CA PRO A 100 -14.64 5.38 -14.16
C PRO A 100 -13.62 6.51 -13.94
N GLN A 101 -13.27 7.25 -14.99
CA GLN A 101 -12.48 8.48 -14.88
C GLN A 101 -13.42 9.66 -14.60
N SER A 102 -13.12 10.45 -13.56
CA SER A 102 -13.94 11.63 -13.21
C SER A 102 -13.68 12.79 -14.16
N VAL A 103 -14.75 13.44 -14.63
CA VAL A 103 -14.66 14.71 -15.36
C VAL A 103 -14.96 15.85 -14.39
N GLY A 104 -13.94 16.57 -13.90
CA GLY A 104 -14.10 17.81 -13.11
C GLY A 104 -14.14 17.67 -11.57
N ARG A 105 -13.83 18.78 -10.89
CA ARG A 105 -13.45 18.81 -9.46
C ARG A 105 -14.60 19.05 -8.46
N ASN A 106 -15.74 19.65 -8.87
CA ASN A 106 -16.76 20.18 -7.94
C ASN A 106 -18.25 19.87 -8.29
N PHE A 107 -18.57 18.80 -9.02
CA PHE A 107 -19.93 18.60 -9.58
C PHE A 107 -20.99 18.05 -8.60
N THR A 108 -20.61 17.40 -7.49
CA THR A 108 -21.55 16.67 -6.60
C THR A 108 -22.25 17.56 -5.55
N TRP A 109 -21.57 18.54 -4.99
CA TRP A 109 -22.14 19.44 -3.96
C TRP A 109 -23.31 20.30 -4.45
N PRO A 110 -23.30 20.85 -5.69
CA PRO A 110 -24.48 21.52 -6.23
C PRO A 110 -25.71 20.61 -6.30
N ILE A 111 -25.53 19.32 -6.62
CA ILE A 111 -26.61 18.33 -6.62
C ILE A 111 -27.13 18.10 -5.20
N VAL A 112 -26.24 17.93 -4.22
CA VAL A 112 -26.62 17.76 -2.80
C VAL A 112 -27.38 18.98 -2.29
N ILE A 113 -26.89 20.19 -2.57
CA ILE A 113 -27.53 21.45 -2.14
C ILE A 113 -28.89 21.62 -2.81
N ALA A 114 -28.97 21.40 -4.13
CA ALA A 114 -30.23 21.50 -4.87
C ALA A 114 -31.25 20.46 -4.40
N ALA A 115 -30.82 19.22 -4.16
CA ALA A 115 -31.67 18.15 -3.67
C ALA A 115 -32.12 18.40 -2.22
N ALA A 116 -31.25 18.93 -1.35
CA ALA A 116 -31.62 19.33 0.00
C ALA A 116 -32.63 20.49 0.00
N ALA A 117 -32.42 21.50 -0.84
CA ALA A 117 -33.38 22.60 -1.00
C ALA A 117 -34.72 22.10 -1.54
N ALA A 118 -34.71 21.22 -2.55
CA ALA A 118 -35.91 20.59 -3.09
C ALA A 118 -36.64 19.75 -2.04
N THR A 119 -35.91 19.05 -1.17
CA THR A 119 -36.49 18.30 -0.04
C THR A 119 -37.26 19.23 0.90
N VAL A 120 -36.65 20.35 1.31
CA VAL A 120 -37.29 21.32 2.21
C VAL A 120 -38.53 21.93 1.57
N VAL A 121 -38.45 22.33 0.30
CA VAL A 121 -39.58 22.93 -0.43
C VAL A 121 -40.71 21.91 -0.60
N ALA A 122 -40.42 20.69 -1.04
CA ALA A 122 -41.43 19.65 -1.22
C ALA A 122 -42.12 19.29 0.11
N ALA A 123 -41.36 19.17 1.20
CA ALA A 123 -41.91 18.91 2.52
C ALA A 123 -42.82 20.06 3.01
N ALA A 124 -42.39 21.32 2.80
CA ALA A 124 -43.19 22.50 3.15
C ALA A 124 -44.49 22.61 2.34
N CYS A 125 -44.50 22.11 1.10
CA CYS A 125 -45.68 22.04 0.24
C CYS A 125 -46.56 20.80 0.49
N GLY A 126 -46.24 19.96 1.48
CA GLY A 126 -46.99 18.74 1.78
C GLY A 126 -46.83 17.62 0.73
N ARG A 127 -45.74 17.64 -0.06
CA ARG A 127 -45.42 16.60 -1.06
C ARG A 127 -44.40 15.61 -0.47
N GLY A 128 -44.88 14.68 0.35
CA GLY A 128 -44.04 13.77 1.13
C GLY A 128 -43.20 12.83 0.27
N TYR A 129 -43.78 12.26 -0.80
CA TYR A 129 -43.06 11.35 -1.69
C TYR A 129 -41.95 12.07 -2.47
N THR A 130 -42.26 13.25 -3.02
CA THR A 130 -41.28 14.10 -3.71
C THR A 130 -40.11 14.49 -2.78
N ALA A 131 -40.39 14.82 -1.51
CA ALA A 131 -39.35 15.17 -0.53
C ALA A 131 -38.41 13.98 -0.25
N LEU A 132 -38.95 12.77 -0.10
CA LEU A 132 -38.15 11.56 0.13
C LEU A 132 -37.27 11.20 -1.07
N VAL A 133 -37.77 11.36 -2.30
CA VAL A 133 -36.96 11.17 -3.52
C VAL A 133 -35.79 12.15 -3.59
N ALA A 134 -36.04 13.43 -3.32
CA ALA A 134 -34.99 14.44 -3.29
C ALA A 134 -33.94 14.13 -2.21
N LEU A 135 -34.38 13.69 -1.02
CA LEU A 135 -33.50 13.26 0.06
C LEU A 135 -32.66 12.04 -0.33
N ALA A 136 -33.26 11.05 -0.98
CA ALA A 136 -32.58 9.84 -1.43
C ALA A 136 -31.50 10.14 -2.47
N LEU A 137 -31.74 11.05 -3.42
CA LEU A 137 -30.75 11.51 -4.38
C LEU A 137 -29.59 12.27 -3.70
N ALA A 138 -29.89 13.11 -2.71
CA ALA A 138 -28.87 13.79 -1.91
C ALA A 138 -28.01 12.79 -1.14
N ALA A 139 -28.64 11.80 -0.50
CA ALA A 139 -27.96 10.74 0.23
C ALA A 139 -27.08 9.88 -0.69
N ALA A 140 -27.58 9.51 -1.87
CA ALA A 140 -26.80 8.76 -2.87
C ALA A 140 -25.55 9.54 -3.31
N ALA A 141 -25.67 10.84 -3.54
CA ALA A 141 -24.54 11.72 -3.86
C ALA A 141 -23.52 11.82 -2.73
N ILE A 142 -23.98 11.92 -1.47
CA ILE A 142 -23.11 11.93 -0.29
C ILE A 142 -22.37 10.58 -0.17
N VAL A 143 -23.06 9.47 -0.36
CA VAL A 143 -22.47 8.11 -0.28
C VAL A 143 -21.42 7.91 -1.38
N ASP A 144 -21.68 8.36 -2.62
CA ASP A 144 -20.71 8.30 -3.74
C ASP A 144 -19.44 9.12 -3.44
N GLU A 145 -19.57 10.33 -2.89
CA GLU A 145 -18.43 11.17 -2.54
C GLU A 145 -17.68 10.65 -1.31
N ALA A 146 -18.38 10.14 -0.29
CA ALA A 146 -17.78 9.54 0.89
C ALA A 146 -17.00 8.26 0.54
N CYS A 147 -17.52 7.46 -0.38
CA CYS A 147 -16.86 6.25 -0.87
C CYS A 147 -15.77 6.54 -1.90
N GLY A 148 -15.75 7.73 -2.50
CA GLY A 148 -14.78 8.14 -3.53
C GLY A 148 -14.95 7.42 -4.88
N THR A 149 -16.11 6.82 -5.15
CA THR A 149 -16.35 6.02 -6.36
C THR A 149 -16.58 6.86 -7.61
N ALA A 150 -17.02 8.12 -7.43
CA ALA A 150 -17.28 9.09 -8.49
C ALA A 150 -18.17 8.55 -9.63
N VAL A 151 -19.15 7.71 -9.27
CA VAL A 151 -20.08 7.09 -10.22
C VAL A 151 -20.74 8.18 -11.04
N ALA A 152 -21.42 9.14 -10.40
CA ALA A 152 -22.17 10.18 -11.11
C ALA A 152 -21.29 11.14 -11.93
N ARG A 153 -20.01 11.29 -11.57
CA ARG A 153 -19.07 12.19 -12.28
C ARG A 153 -18.42 11.55 -13.49
N SER A 154 -18.53 10.24 -13.63
CA SER A 154 -17.88 9.50 -14.70
C SER A 154 -18.72 9.46 -15.99
N ALA A 155 -18.05 9.36 -17.13
CA ALA A 155 -18.74 9.16 -18.42
C ALA A 155 -19.52 7.82 -18.44
N ALA A 156 -18.99 6.79 -17.78
CA ALA A 156 -19.70 5.53 -17.57
C ALA A 156 -20.96 5.71 -16.73
N GLY A 157 -20.90 6.46 -15.64
CA GLY A 157 -22.04 6.74 -14.77
C GLY A 157 -23.12 7.58 -15.43
N ARG A 158 -22.77 8.57 -16.26
CA ARG A 158 -23.77 9.31 -17.05
C ARG A 158 -24.48 8.41 -18.06
N ARG A 159 -23.74 7.55 -18.77
CA ARG A 159 -24.32 6.54 -19.67
C ARG A 159 -25.18 5.53 -18.90
N HIS A 160 -24.74 5.14 -17.72
CA HIS A 160 -25.48 4.23 -16.85
C HIS A 160 -26.78 4.86 -16.36
N ALA A 161 -26.73 6.10 -15.84
CA ALA A 161 -27.92 6.84 -15.43
C ALA A 161 -28.90 7.04 -16.59
N LEU A 162 -28.41 7.35 -17.79
CA LEU A 162 -29.25 7.43 -18.99
C LEU A 162 -29.90 6.08 -19.33
N ALA A 163 -29.15 4.99 -19.22
CA ALA A 163 -29.69 3.65 -19.41
C ALA A 163 -30.76 3.32 -18.35
N VAL A 164 -30.53 3.66 -17.08
CA VAL A 164 -31.51 3.50 -16.01
C VAL A 164 -32.78 4.30 -16.31
N VAL A 165 -32.66 5.57 -16.71
CA VAL A 165 -33.83 6.39 -17.11
C VAL A 165 -34.61 5.73 -18.24
N ALA A 166 -33.93 5.27 -19.28
CA ALA A 166 -34.59 4.58 -20.40
C ALA A 166 -35.29 3.28 -19.97
N LEU A 167 -34.65 2.49 -19.11
CA LEU A 167 -35.24 1.27 -18.57
C LEU A 167 -36.44 1.58 -17.67
N THR A 168 -36.36 2.62 -16.82
CA THR A 168 -37.49 3.08 -16.00
C THR A 168 -38.68 3.47 -16.88
N THR A 169 -38.47 4.21 -17.97
CA THR A 169 -39.57 4.57 -18.89
C THR A 169 -40.28 3.33 -19.46
N VAL A 170 -39.53 2.27 -19.79
CA VAL A 170 -40.10 1.03 -20.34
C VAL A 170 -40.80 0.21 -19.26
N PHE A 171 -40.09 -0.09 -18.18
CA PHE A 171 -40.53 -1.06 -17.17
C PHE A 171 -41.52 -0.45 -16.17
N ASN A 172 -41.24 0.73 -15.59
CA ASN A 172 -42.22 1.43 -14.74
C ASN A 172 -43.40 1.94 -15.59
N GLY A 173 -43.19 2.24 -16.86
CA GLY A 173 -44.26 2.53 -17.82
C GLY A 173 -45.27 1.38 -17.90
N TYR A 174 -44.79 0.14 -17.95
CA TYR A 174 -45.65 -1.04 -17.89
C TYR A 174 -46.38 -1.16 -16.54
N LEU A 175 -45.67 -1.02 -15.41
CA LEU A 175 -46.26 -1.15 -14.06
C LEU A 175 -47.39 -0.13 -13.83
N THR A 176 -47.19 1.11 -14.28
CA THR A 176 -48.15 2.21 -14.14
C THR A 176 -49.29 2.14 -15.16
N ALA A 177 -49.02 1.75 -16.42
CA ALA A 177 -50.06 1.59 -17.44
C ALA A 177 -50.98 0.38 -17.18
N ARG A 178 -50.50 -0.64 -16.47
CA ARG A 178 -51.25 -1.85 -16.09
C ARG A 178 -51.83 -1.78 -14.66
N PRO A 179 -52.15 -0.56 -14.20
CA PRO A 179 -52.13 -0.09 -12.80
C PRO A 179 -51.81 -1.17 -11.77
N ILE A 180 -50.58 -1.69 -11.80
CA ILE A 180 -50.08 -2.63 -10.79
C ILE A 180 -49.75 -1.85 -9.51
N VAL A 181 -49.17 -0.66 -9.69
CA VAL A 181 -48.86 0.33 -8.65
C VAL A 181 -49.65 1.60 -8.94
N ARG A 182 -50.22 2.20 -7.89
CA ARG A 182 -50.97 3.47 -7.95
C ARG A 182 -50.43 4.45 -6.91
N TYR A 183 -50.48 5.73 -7.23
CA TYR A 183 -49.91 6.80 -6.39
C TYR A 183 -50.97 7.76 -5.88
N ALA A 184 -50.73 8.31 -4.69
CA ALA A 184 -51.51 9.41 -4.14
C ALA A 184 -51.08 10.73 -4.79
N GLU A 185 -51.96 11.36 -5.56
CA GLU A 185 -51.66 12.63 -6.25
C GLU A 185 -51.24 13.75 -5.28
N ALA A 186 -51.75 13.73 -4.04
CA ALA A 186 -51.42 14.72 -3.01
C ALA A 186 -49.96 14.67 -2.58
N GLU A 187 -49.28 13.53 -2.74
CA GLU A 187 -47.92 13.30 -2.25
C GLU A 187 -46.83 13.56 -3.32
N GLN A 188 -47.24 13.82 -4.57
CA GLN A 188 -46.38 13.93 -5.75
C GLN A 188 -46.49 15.31 -6.42
N LEU A 189 -45.57 15.66 -7.31
CA LEU A 189 -45.62 16.91 -8.09
C LEU A 189 -46.74 16.92 -9.15
N GLY A 190 -47.23 15.76 -9.57
CA GLY A 190 -48.20 15.61 -10.66
C GLY A 190 -47.58 15.67 -12.06
N LEU A 191 -46.25 15.63 -12.17
CA LEU A 191 -45.52 15.61 -13.44
C LEU A 191 -45.25 14.16 -13.88
N HIS A 192 -45.53 13.84 -15.14
CA HIS A 192 -45.44 12.48 -15.68
C HIS A 192 -44.70 12.43 -17.02
N ILE A 193 -43.97 11.34 -17.26
CA ILE A 193 -43.48 10.94 -18.59
C ILE A 193 -44.25 9.70 -19.01
N GLY A 194 -45.18 9.85 -19.95
CA GLY A 194 -46.17 8.80 -20.21
C GLY A 194 -47.08 8.60 -18.98
N THR A 195 -47.14 7.39 -18.46
CA THR A 195 -47.86 7.04 -17.21
C THR A 195 -46.98 7.07 -15.96
N VAL A 196 -45.68 7.32 -16.11
CA VAL A 196 -44.70 7.22 -15.02
C VAL A 196 -44.54 8.57 -14.32
N PRO A 197 -44.77 8.66 -13.00
CA PRO A 197 -44.47 9.86 -12.22
C PRO A 197 -42.99 10.24 -12.31
N ILE A 198 -42.68 11.54 -12.27
CA ILE A 198 -41.27 11.99 -12.31
C ILE A 198 -40.45 11.46 -11.12
N GLU A 199 -41.12 11.24 -9.98
CA GLU A 199 -40.54 10.71 -8.76
C GLU A 199 -39.94 9.30 -8.93
N ASP A 200 -40.55 8.43 -9.74
CA ASP A 200 -40.05 7.07 -10.01
C ASP A 200 -38.67 7.06 -10.64
N TYR A 201 -38.39 8.05 -11.51
CA TYR A 201 -37.06 8.21 -12.09
C TYR A 201 -36.03 8.57 -11.03
N GLY A 202 -36.38 9.47 -10.10
CA GLY A 202 -35.51 9.85 -8.99
C GLY A 202 -35.28 8.70 -8.01
N PHE A 203 -36.34 7.95 -7.68
CA PHE A 203 -36.27 6.75 -6.85
C PHE A 203 -35.35 5.70 -7.46
N GLY A 204 -35.59 5.33 -8.73
CA GLY A 204 -34.79 4.33 -9.44
C GLY A 204 -33.33 4.74 -9.59
N LEU A 205 -33.07 6.02 -9.90
CA LEU A 205 -31.71 6.56 -9.97
C LEU A 205 -31.00 6.50 -8.62
N ALA A 206 -31.65 6.88 -7.52
CA ALA A 206 -31.04 6.84 -6.19
C ALA A 206 -30.69 5.41 -5.77
N LEU A 207 -31.62 4.46 -5.95
CA LEU A 207 -31.44 3.05 -5.63
C LEU A 207 -30.27 2.43 -6.41
N VAL A 208 -30.27 2.61 -7.73
CA VAL A 208 -29.22 2.06 -8.59
C VAL A 208 -27.88 2.75 -8.34
N TRP A 209 -27.87 4.06 -8.04
CA TRP A 209 -26.64 4.79 -7.73
C TRP A 209 -25.97 4.26 -6.46
N VAL A 210 -26.68 4.16 -5.34
CA VAL A 210 -26.15 3.60 -4.09
C VAL A 210 -25.65 2.17 -4.30
N THR A 211 -26.44 1.35 -4.98
CA THR A 211 -26.08 -0.03 -5.31
C THR A 211 -24.78 -0.11 -6.13
N THR A 212 -24.62 0.79 -7.11
CA THR A 212 -23.40 0.88 -7.94
C THR A 212 -22.18 1.35 -7.14
N VAL A 213 -22.36 2.27 -6.19
CA VAL A 213 -21.28 2.72 -5.28
C VAL A 213 -20.79 1.56 -4.42
N ILE A 214 -21.71 0.83 -3.78
CA ILE A 214 -21.39 -0.33 -2.94
C ILE A 214 -20.67 -1.40 -3.77
N TYR A 215 -21.17 -1.67 -4.97
CA TYR A 215 -20.56 -2.63 -5.89
C TYR A 215 -19.12 -2.25 -6.30
N GLN A 216 -18.89 -0.99 -6.66
CA GLN A 216 -17.54 -0.54 -7.03
C GLN A 216 -16.56 -0.59 -5.88
N ARG A 217 -17.01 -0.26 -4.66
CA ARG A 217 -16.20 -0.39 -3.45
C ARG A 217 -15.82 -1.85 -3.20
N ALA A 218 -16.77 -2.77 -3.33
CA ALA A 218 -16.52 -4.20 -3.18
C ALA A 218 -15.58 -4.81 -4.24
N ARG A 219 -15.37 -4.12 -5.38
CA ARG A 219 -14.47 -4.55 -6.47
C ARG A 219 -13.03 -4.05 -6.32
N GLY A 220 -12.66 -3.37 -5.22
CA GLY A 220 -11.29 -2.90 -4.99
C GLY A 220 -10.77 -1.91 -6.04
N ARG A 221 -11.65 -1.30 -6.84
CA ARG A 221 -11.28 -0.30 -7.85
C ARG A 221 -11.00 1.00 -7.12
N ARG A 222 -9.70 1.29 -6.86
CA ARG A 222 -9.19 2.47 -6.11
C ARG A 222 -10.14 3.67 -6.17
N PRO A 223 -10.84 4.00 -5.07
CA PRO A 223 -11.65 5.20 -5.03
C PRO A 223 -10.77 6.44 -5.17
N LEU A 224 -11.30 7.50 -5.79
CA LEU A 224 -10.73 8.84 -5.66
C LEU A 224 -10.62 9.22 -4.18
N PRO A 225 -9.66 10.08 -3.81
CA PRO A 225 -9.50 10.49 -2.43
C PRO A 225 -10.80 11.09 -1.90
N SER A 226 -11.32 10.49 -0.82
CA SER A 226 -12.51 10.95 -0.10
C SER A 226 -12.29 12.36 0.45
N TRP A 227 -13.36 13.09 0.77
CA TRP A 227 -13.23 14.47 1.27
C TRP A 227 -12.27 14.61 2.48
N PRO A 228 -12.18 13.67 3.45
CA PRO A 228 -11.22 13.76 4.54
C PRO A 228 -9.76 13.59 4.05
N MET A 229 -9.52 12.75 3.04
CA MET A 229 -8.21 12.64 2.41
C MET A 229 -7.82 13.92 1.69
N ARG A 230 -8.78 14.59 1.03
CA ARG A 230 -8.51 15.89 0.39
C ARG A 230 -8.21 16.96 1.42
N TRP A 231 -8.90 16.96 2.56
CA TRP A 231 -8.63 17.88 3.65
C TRP A 231 -7.26 17.62 4.29
N ILE A 232 -6.92 16.36 4.58
CA ILE A 232 -5.59 15.99 5.08
C ILE A 232 -4.50 16.33 4.05
N GLY A 233 -4.72 15.98 2.78
CA GLY A 233 -3.83 16.34 1.68
C GLY A 233 -3.67 17.85 1.56
N ALA A 234 -4.73 18.63 1.74
CA ALA A 234 -4.65 20.09 1.77
C ALA A 234 -3.86 20.61 2.97
N ARG A 235 -3.99 20.00 4.14
CA ARG A 235 -3.20 20.34 5.34
C ARG A 235 -1.70 20.06 5.14
N PHE A 236 -1.37 19.04 4.37
CA PHE A 236 0.00 18.80 3.95
C PHE A 236 0.46 19.67 2.77
N GLY A 237 -0.44 20.27 1.99
CA GLY A 237 -0.10 20.94 0.73
C GLY A 237 0.15 19.97 -0.43
N GLY A 238 -0.37 18.75 -0.34
CA GLY A 238 -0.07 17.60 -1.20
C GLY A 238 0.62 16.48 -0.41
N TYR A 239 0.67 15.27 -0.95
CA TYR A 239 1.39 14.13 -0.33
C TYR A 239 2.80 13.91 -0.93
N ARG A 240 3.13 14.64 -2.00
CA ARG A 240 4.41 14.56 -2.69
C ARG A 240 5.02 15.96 -2.74
N HIS A 241 6.12 16.12 -2.03
CA HIS A 241 6.85 17.38 -1.90
C HIS A 241 8.19 17.28 -2.60
N ARG A 242 8.60 18.38 -3.24
CA ARG A 242 9.95 18.51 -3.78
C ARG A 242 10.84 19.11 -2.71
N PHE A 243 11.81 18.35 -2.22
CA PHE A 243 12.76 18.79 -1.18
C PHE A 243 13.88 19.64 -1.79
N THR A 244 14.44 19.19 -2.91
CA THR A 244 15.42 19.94 -3.70
C THR A 244 15.22 19.66 -5.18
N ASP A 245 15.61 20.62 -6.02
CA ASP A 245 15.65 20.51 -7.48
C ASP A 245 16.97 19.93 -8.02
N GLY A 246 17.91 19.60 -7.13
CA GLY A 246 19.26 19.18 -7.52
C GLY A 246 20.20 20.37 -7.80
N GLY A 247 19.90 21.56 -7.30
CA GLY A 247 20.71 22.77 -7.51
C GLY A 247 20.22 23.65 -8.67
N ARG A 248 20.95 24.75 -8.93
CA ARG A 248 20.65 25.78 -9.96
C ARG A 248 21.64 25.79 -11.14
N ALA A 249 22.51 24.79 -11.23
CA ALA A 249 23.52 24.73 -12.28
C ALA A 249 22.85 24.53 -13.65
N ARG A 250 23.42 25.14 -14.70
CA ARG A 250 22.92 24.94 -16.07
C ARG A 250 23.66 23.83 -16.81
N ALA A 251 24.85 23.45 -16.36
CA ALA A 251 25.65 22.43 -17.02
C ALA A 251 25.06 21.04 -16.77
N SER A 252 24.92 20.24 -17.83
CA SER A 252 24.46 18.85 -17.75
C SER A 252 25.60 17.86 -17.49
N ALA A 253 26.86 18.30 -17.62
CA ALA A 253 28.06 17.50 -17.40
C ALA A 253 29.22 18.36 -16.88
N PRO A 254 30.24 17.74 -16.23
CA PRO A 254 31.44 18.44 -15.76
C PRO A 254 32.20 19.15 -16.89
N ALA A 255 32.85 20.28 -16.58
CA ALA A 255 33.66 21.05 -17.54
C ALA A 255 34.95 20.34 -17.97
N LYS A 256 35.45 19.43 -17.15
CA LYS A 256 36.61 18.56 -17.39
C LYS A 256 36.26 17.13 -16.97
N PRO A 257 36.95 16.09 -17.46
CA PRO A 257 36.72 14.74 -16.97
C PRO A 257 36.93 14.65 -15.45
N VAL A 258 35.93 14.11 -14.74
CA VAL A 258 35.94 13.90 -13.29
C VAL A 258 35.76 12.40 -13.02
N ARG A 259 36.72 11.78 -12.32
CA ARG A 259 36.69 10.37 -11.93
C ARG A 259 36.03 10.20 -10.57
N VAL A 260 35.07 9.29 -10.49
CA VAL A 260 34.36 8.97 -9.24
C VAL A 260 34.47 7.48 -8.95
N ALA A 261 34.99 7.12 -7.77
CA ALA A 261 34.92 5.74 -7.28
C ALA A 261 33.63 5.56 -6.47
N VAL A 262 32.88 4.50 -6.76
CA VAL A 262 31.71 4.09 -5.99
C VAL A 262 32.03 2.75 -5.34
N ILE A 263 32.10 2.71 -4.01
CA ILE A 263 32.51 1.53 -3.25
C ILE A 263 31.27 0.87 -2.68
N GLY A 264 30.93 -0.32 -3.19
CA GLY A 264 29.73 -1.09 -2.87
C GLY A 264 28.77 -1.20 -4.06
N GLY A 265 28.45 -2.43 -4.47
CA GLY A 265 27.54 -2.78 -5.56
C GLY A 265 26.09 -3.02 -5.12
N GLY A 266 25.69 -2.51 -3.95
CA GLY A 266 24.30 -2.52 -3.49
C GLY A 266 23.43 -1.46 -4.16
N LEU A 267 22.13 -1.41 -3.80
CA LEU A 267 21.17 -0.46 -4.40
C LEU A 267 21.65 1.01 -4.38
N ALA A 268 22.26 1.45 -3.27
CA ALA A 268 22.80 2.80 -3.15
C ALA A 268 23.95 3.06 -4.14
N GLY A 269 24.88 2.12 -4.28
CA GLY A 269 26.02 2.25 -5.19
C GLY A 269 25.60 2.17 -6.65
N LEU A 270 24.72 1.23 -7.00
CA LEU A 270 24.14 1.13 -8.35
C LEU A 270 23.40 2.43 -8.73
N SER A 271 22.65 3.00 -7.78
CA SER A 271 21.97 4.29 -7.97
C SER A 271 22.95 5.45 -8.17
N ALA A 272 23.97 5.55 -7.32
CA ALA A 272 24.98 6.62 -7.42
C ALA A 272 25.73 6.53 -8.76
N ALA A 273 26.19 5.32 -9.12
CA ALA A 273 26.92 5.10 -10.36
C ALA A 273 26.10 5.45 -11.60
N GLU A 274 24.82 5.05 -11.64
CA GLU A 274 23.95 5.34 -12.78
C GLU A 274 23.67 6.84 -12.90
N LEU A 275 23.34 7.50 -11.78
CA LEU A 275 23.01 8.93 -11.76
C LEU A 275 24.22 9.83 -12.08
N LEU A 276 25.43 9.42 -11.69
CA LEU A 276 26.68 10.09 -12.04
C LEU A 276 27.06 9.85 -13.50
N ALA A 277 27.05 8.60 -13.97
CA ALA A 277 27.39 8.28 -15.36
C ALA A 277 26.45 8.98 -16.35
N ARG A 278 25.15 9.06 -16.03
CA ARG A 278 24.15 9.80 -16.82
C ARG A 278 24.48 11.30 -16.95
N ARG A 279 25.28 11.86 -16.04
CA ARG A 279 25.75 13.25 -16.02
C ARG A 279 27.18 13.41 -16.55
N GLY A 280 27.74 12.40 -17.19
CA GLY A 280 29.05 12.49 -17.84
C GLY A 280 30.26 12.39 -16.90
N PHE A 281 30.06 11.93 -15.66
CA PHE A 281 31.17 11.55 -14.78
C PHE A 281 31.77 10.20 -15.21
N THR A 282 33.09 10.04 -15.05
CA THR A 282 33.78 8.76 -15.28
C THR A 282 33.68 7.93 -14.01
N VAL A 283 32.86 6.87 -14.01
CA VAL A 283 32.56 6.10 -12.80
C VAL A 283 33.23 4.73 -12.82
N GLU A 284 33.85 4.37 -11.71
CA GLU A 284 34.30 3.01 -11.42
C GLU A 284 33.61 2.51 -10.16
N LEU A 285 32.95 1.35 -10.24
CA LEU A 285 32.23 0.73 -9.13
C LEU A 285 33.00 -0.50 -8.64
N PHE A 286 33.25 -0.56 -7.33
CA PHE A 286 33.98 -1.65 -6.68
C PHE A 286 33.01 -2.49 -5.83
N GLU A 287 32.90 -3.78 -6.13
CA GLU A 287 32.12 -4.75 -5.36
C GLU A 287 33.00 -5.90 -4.88
N ARG A 288 32.94 -6.15 -3.58
CA ARG A 288 33.66 -7.23 -2.88
C ARG A 288 33.24 -8.62 -3.38
N GLY A 289 31.94 -8.81 -3.60
CA GLY A 289 31.33 -10.06 -4.02
C GLY A 289 31.53 -10.37 -5.51
N ASN A 290 31.09 -11.56 -5.91
CA ASN A 290 31.02 -11.98 -7.31
C ASN A 290 29.69 -11.59 -7.99
N VAL A 291 28.75 -11.00 -7.25
CA VAL A 291 27.42 -10.57 -7.72
C VAL A 291 27.12 -9.16 -7.22
N LEU A 292 26.30 -8.42 -7.97
CA LEU A 292 25.79 -7.10 -7.59
C LEU A 292 24.46 -7.23 -6.83
N GLY A 293 23.98 -6.12 -6.28
CA GLY A 293 22.68 -6.01 -5.62
C GLY A 293 22.77 -5.84 -4.10
N GLY A 294 23.89 -6.25 -3.48
CA GLY A 294 24.03 -6.21 -2.02
C GLY A 294 22.89 -7.00 -1.35
N LYS A 295 22.09 -6.34 -0.51
CA LYS A 295 20.88 -6.93 0.10
C LYS A 295 19.78 -7.33 -0.89
N LEU A 296 19.88 -6.91 -2.16
CA LEU A 296 19.01 -7.36 -3.27
C LEU A 296 19.66 -8.45 -4.12
N ALA A 297 20.84 -8.95 -3.75
CA ALA A 297 21.51 -9.97 -4.53
C ALA A 297 20.71 -11.29 -4.53
N ALA A 298 20.78 -11.97 -5.67
CA ALA A 298 20.36 -13.36 -5.81
C ALA A 298 21.56 -14.18 -6.31
N TRP A 299 21.59 -15.46 -5.98
CA TRP A 299 22.57 -16.40 -6.52
C TRP A 299 21.89 -17.68 -6.97
N ARG A 300 22.62 -18.44 -7.79
CA ARG A 300 22.17 -19.69 -8.37
C ARG A 300 22.63 -20.85 -7.52
N GLU A 301 21.71 -21.77 -7.28
CA GLU A 301 21.97 -23.01 -6.57
C GLU A 301 21.40 -24.17 -7.37
N ARG A 302 22.22 -25.20 -7.56
CA ARG A 302 21.80 -26.43 -8.22
C ARG A 302 21.29 -27.40 -7.15
N LEU A 303 20.00 -27.70 -7.23
CA LEU A 303 19.32 -28.65 -6.33
C LEU A 303 19.73 -30.10 -6.67
N ASP A 304 19.43 -31.07 -5.79
CA ASP A 304 19.85 -32.47 -5.99
C ASP A 304 19.18 -33.14 -7.21
N ASP A 305 18.00 -32.64 -7.61
CA ASP A 305 17.30 -33.04 -8.84
C ASP A 305 17.93 -32.44 -10.12
N GLY A 306 18.95 -31.59 -9.97
CA GLY A 306 19.64 -30.88 -11.05
C GLY A 306 18.98 -29.58 -11.49
N PHE A 307 17.89 -29.16 -10.84
CA PHE A 307 17.23 -27.88 -11.12
C PHE A 307 18.08 -26.69 -10.64
N GLU A 308 18.17 -25.65 -11.45
CA GLU A 308 18.90 -24.41 -11.11
C GLU A 308 17.93 -23.40 -10.48
N ALA A 309 17.90 -23.37 -9.15
CA ALA A 309 17.12 -22.43 -8.37
C ALA A 309 17.80 -21.06 -8.28
N ALA A 310 16.98 -20.01 -8.18
CA ALA A 310 17.42 -18.74 -7.60
C ALA A 310 17.23 -18.83 -6.08
N VAL A 311 18.14 -18.25 -5.31
CA VAL A 311 17.96 -17.97 -3.87
C VAL A 311 18.42 -16.54 -3.58
N GLU A 312 17.82 -15.91 -2.58
CA GLU A 312 17.86 -14.46 -2.38
C GLU A 312 18.01 -14.12 -0.90
N HIS A 313 18.34 -12.85 -0.61
CA HIS A 313 18.34 -12.31 0.75
C HIS A 313 16.97 -12.33 1.45
N GLY A 314 15.89 -12.42 0.68
CA GLY A 314 14.52 -12.51 1.17
C GLY A 314 13.55 -11.63 0.39
N PHE A 315 12.27 -11.66 0.77
CA PHE A 315 11.21 -10.89 0.13
C PHE A 315 11.35 -9.37 0.39
N HIS A 316 11.34 -8.60 -0.70
CA HIS A 316 11.38 -7.14 -0.69
C HIS A 316 10.07 -6.52 -1.21
N ALA A 317 9.49 -5.65 -0.40
CA ALA A 317 8.28 -4.89 -0.73
C ALA A 317 8.60 -3.54 -1.39
N PHE A 318 8.01 -3.26 -2.55
CA PHE A 318 8.14 -1.99 -3.28
C PHE A 318 6.92 -1.11 -3.02
N PHE A 319 7.04 -0.17 -2.08
CA PHE A 319 5.93 0.71 -1.74
C PHE A 319 5.76 1.81 -2.78
N ARG A 320 4.50 2.13 -3.09
CA ARG A 320 4.14 3.04 -4.19
C ARG A 320 4.44 4.52 -3.93
N HIS A 321 4.84 4.86 -2.71
CA HIS A 321 5.26 6.20 -2.31
C HIS A 321 6.78 6.32 -2.17
N TYR A 322 7.54 5.29 -2.59
CA TYR A 322 8.98 5.38 -2.78
C TYR A 322 9.28 6.29 -3.98
N TYR A 323 8.98 7.58 -3.84
CA TYR A 323 8.88 8.52 -4.96
C TYR A 323 10.17 8.64 -5.75
N ASN A 324 11.32 8.42 -5.12
CA ASN A 324 12.61 8.50 -5.79
C ASN A 324 12.95 7.17 -6.46
N LEU A 325 12.82 6.04 -5.73
CA LEU A 325 13.10 4.71 -6.28
C LEU A 325 12.12 4.34 -7.40
N ASP A 326 10.82 4.53 -7.20
CA ASP A 326 9.76 4.24 -8.19
C ASP A 326 9.98 5.04 -9.48
N ALA A 327 10.33 6.33 -9.37
CA ALA A 327 10.66 7.16 -10.53
C ALA A 327 11.93 6.69 -11.24
N TRP A 328 12.97 6.29 -10.50
CA TRP A 328 14.19 5.75 -11.09
C TRP A 328 13.94 4.40 -11.80
N LEU A 329 13.13 3.51 -11.21
CA LEU A 329 12.72 2.27 -11.85
C LEU A 329 11.85 2.50 -13.09
N GLU A 330 11.02 3.56 -13.10
CA GLU A 330 10.26 3.98 -14.28
C GLU A 330 11.19 4.50 -15.39
N GLU A 331 12.15 5.36 -15.06
CA GLU A 331 13.17 5.88 -15.99
C GLU A 331 14.03 4.76 -16.62
N LEU A 332 14.31 3.70 -15.86
CA LEU A 332 15.02 2.52 -16.34
C LEU A 332 14.13 1.50 -17.07
N GLY A 333 12.82 1.74 -17.17
CA GLY A 333 11.88 0.81 -17.82
C GLY A 333 11.60 -0.47 -17.02
N LEU A 334 11.89 -0.49 -15.72
CA LEU A 334 11.76 -1.66 -14.85
C LEU A 334 10.42 -1.69 -14.09
N ARG A 335 9.69 -0.57 -14.05
CA ARG A 335 8.41 -0.45 -13.33
C ARG A 335 7.35 -1.49 -13.75
N GLY A 336 7.36 -1.94 -15.01
CA GLY A 336 6.43 -2.92 -15.55
C GLY A 336 6.58 -4.35 -14.98
N ARG A 337 7.68 -4.62 -14.29
CA ARG A 337 7.97 -5.90 -13.61
C ARG A 337 7.40 -5.98 -12.20
N LEU A 338 6.86 -4.88 -11.67
CA LEU A 338 6.23 -4.85 -10.37
C LEU A 338 4.76 -5.29 -10.45
N ARG A 339 4.34 -6.15 -9.52
CA ARG A 339 2.98 -6.67 -9.39
C ARG A 339 2.40 -6.28 -8.03
N PRO A 340 1.13 -5.86 -7.96
CA PRO A 340 0.52 -5.49 -6.69
C PRO A 340 0.33 -6.73 -5.81
N ILE A 341 0.62 -6.60 -4.50
CA ILE A 341 0.14 -7.61 -3.55
C ILE A 341 -1.38 -7.45 -3.39
N PRO A 342 -2.18 -8.55 -3.40
CA PRO A 342 -3.63 -8.45 -3.27
C PRO A 342 -4.07 -7.98 -1.88
N ASP A 343 -3.34 -8.37 -0.84
CA ASP A 343 -3.64 -8.03 0.54
C ASP A 343 -2.37 -8.05 1.40
N TYR A 344 -2.31 -7.17 2.38
CA TYR A 344 -1.34 -7.25 3.47
C TYR A 344 -1.98 -8.10 4.55
N ALA A 345 -1.50 -9.33 4.78
CA ALA A 345 -2.15 -10.29 5.66
C ALA A 345 -1.25 -10.68 6.84
N ILE A 346 -1.84 -10.70 8.05
CA ILE A 346 -1.20 -11.20 9.28
C ILE A 346 -1.94 -12.47 9.73
N LEU A 347 -1.19 -13.55 9.95
CA LEU A 347 -1.65 -14.79 10.57
C LEU A 347 -1.35 -14.75 12.07
N ALA A 348 -2.38 -14.75 12.89
CA ALA A 348 -2.26 -14.70 14.34
C ALA A 348 -2.06 -16.10 14.95
N ARG A 349 -1.49 -16.13 16.15
CA ARG A 349 -1.20 -17.36 16.91
C ARG A 349 -2.46 -18.15 17.27
N ASP A 350 -3.61 -17.47 17.33
CA ASP A 350 -4.94 -18.03 17.60
C ASP A 350 -5.62 -18.59 16.33
N GLY A 351 -4.94 -18.57 15.18
CA GLY A 351 -5.50 -18.98 13.88
C GLY A 351 -6.28 -17.87 13.17
N GLY A 352 -6.40 -16.68 13.76
CA GLY A 352 -7.01 -15.52 13.11
C GLY A 352 -6.20 -15.04 11.91
N ARG A 353 -6.90 -14.55 10.87
CA ARG A 353 -6.30 -13.90 9.69
C ARG A 353 -6.80 -12.47 9.60
N PHE A 354 -5.87 -11.51 9.59
CA PHE A 354 -6.17 -10.09 9.50
C PHE A 354 -5.66 -9.53 8.16
N GLY A 355 -6.58 -9.11 7.30
CA GLY A 355 -6.27 -8.46 6.02
C GLY A 355 -6.43 -6.94 6.11
N PHE A 356 -5.64 -6.20 5.33
CA PHE A 356 -5.61 -4.74 5.35
C PHE A 356 -5.87 -4.11 3.98
N ALA A 357 -6.18 -4.89 2.94
CA ALA A 357 -6.53 -4.40 1.60
C ALA A 357 -7.67 -3.36 1.60
N ASP A 358 -8.66 -3.54 2.48
CA ASP A 358 -9.85 -2.69 2.58
C ASP A 358 -9.77 -1.63 3.69
N VAL A 359 -8.66 -1.56 4.43
CA VAL A 359 -8.47 -0.56 5.48
C VAL A 359 -8.26 0.81 4.83
N ALA A 360 -9.08 1.79 5.24
CA ALA A 360 -8.99 3.14 4.72
C ALA A 360 -7.58 3.71 4.94
N THR A 361 -7.02 4.38 3.93
CA THR A 361 -5.65 4.92 4.00
C THR A 361 -5.59 6.30 4.65
N THR A 362 -6.74 6.86 5.03
CA THR A 362 -6.86 8.14 5.71
C THR A 362 -6.59 8.00 7.21
N PRO A 363 -5.68 8.79 7.81
CA PRO A 363 -5.53 8.87 9.25
C PRO A 363 -6.87 9.13 9.97
N GLY A 364 -7.17 8.35 11.01
CA GLY A 364 -8.44 8.36 11.74
C GLY A 364 -9.50 7.41 11.15
N LEU A 365 -9.73 7.43 9.83
CA LEU A 365 -10.59 6.42 9.18
C LEU A 365 -9.91 5.04 9.13
N ASN A 366 -8.58 5.00 9.09
CA ASN A 366 -7.80 3.79 9.23
C ASN A 366 -8.12 3.08 10.56
N LEU A 367 -8.19 3.82 11.68
CA LEU A 367 -8.56 3.29 12.98
C LEU A 367 -9.97 2.70 12.98
N LEU A 368 -10.92 3.31 12.25
CA LEU A 368 -12.26 2.74 12.03
C LEU A 368 -12.23 1.42 11.25
N GLY A 369 -11.41 1.36 10.18
CA GLY A 369 -11.17 0.12 9.46
C GLY A 369 -10.57 -0.97 10.35
N LEU A 370 -9.54 -0.63 11.14
CA LEU A 370 -8.86 -1.54 12.04
C LEU A 370 -9.77 -2.05 13.17
N ALA A 371 -10.60 -1.17 13.76
CA ALA A 371 -11.60 -1.56 14.74
C ALA A 371 -12.65 -2.50 14.14
N GLY A 372 -13.08 -2.23 12.90
CA GLY A 372 -14.00 -3.11 12.15
C GLY A 372 -13.42 -4.49 11.86
N GLN A 373 -12.09 -4.60 11.74
CA GLN A 373 -11.37 -5.88 11.63
C GLN A 373 -11.16 -6.59 12.99
N GLY A 374 -11.71 -6.06 14.08
CA GLY A 374 -11.62 -6.68 15.41
C GLY A 374 -10.24 -6.60 16.05
N LEU A 375 -9.40 -5.63 15.64
CA LEU A 375 -8.06 -5.42 16.21
C LEU A 375 -8.07 -4.70 17.57
N PHE A 376 -9.11 -3.91 17.85
CA PHE A 376 -9.29 -3.26 19.15
C PHE A 376 -10.73 -2.79 19.33
N ARG A 377 -11.09 -2.45 20.56
CA ARG A 377 -12.33 -1.75 20.90
C ARG A 377 -12.06 -0.27 21.11
N TRP A 378 -12.98 0.60 20.69
CA TRP A 378 -12.82 2.06 20.83
C TRP A 378 -12.51 2.53 22.24
N ARG A 379 -13.14 1.91 23.25
CA ARG A 379 -12.89 2.19 24.66
C ARG A 379 -11.44 1.94 25.10
N GLU A 380 -10.69 1.12 24.38
CA GLU A 380 -9.28 0.81 24.70
C GLU A 380 -8.35 1.88 24.13
N VAL A 381 -8.60 2.32 22.90
CA VAL A 381 -7.85 3.40 22.23
C VAL A 381 -8.14 4.77 22.84
N LEU A 382 -9.39 5.02 23.26
CA LEU A 382 -9.79 6.28 23.90
C LEU A 382 -9.33 6.42 25.36
N ARG A 383 -8.62 5.41 25.92
CA ARG A 383 -8.00 5.55 27.25
C ARG A 383 -6.98 6.69 27.21
N PRO A 384 -6.91 7.57 28.22
CA PRO A 384 -6.00 8.72 28.19
C PRO A 384 -4.53 8.36 27.93
N ARG A 385 -4.05 7.23 28.46
CA ARG A 385 -2.68 6.75 28.24
C ARG A 385 -2.45 6.34 26.79
N THR A 386 -3.27 5.42 26.28
CA THR A 386 -3.19 4.89 24.92
C THR A 386 -3.44 5.97 23.86
N GLY A 387 -4.45 6.81 24.06
CA GLY A 387 -4.77 7.92 23.17
C GLY A 387 -3.62 8.92 23.04
N ARG A 388 -2.99 9.31 24.17
CA ARG A 388 -1.82 10.21 24.15
C ARG A 388 -0.62 9.59 23.45
N ALA A 389 -0.39 8.29 23.63
CA ALA A 389 0.67 7.58 22.94
C ALA A 389 0.42 7.53 21.42
N LEU A 390 -0.78 7.15 20.98
CA LEU A 390 -1.12 7.12 19.56
C LEU A 390 -1.12 8.52 18.92
N GLU A 391 -1.49 9.55 19.67
CA GLU A 391 -1.39 10.96 19.25
C GLU A 391 0.07 11.35 18.96
N GLN A 392 1.05 10.79 19.68
CA GLN A 392 2.48 11.05 19.45
C GLN A 392 2.91 10.64 18.03
N LEU A 393 2.31 9.59 17.46
CA LEU A 393 2.58 9.16 16.09
C LEU A 393 2.15 10.21 15.05
N LEU A 394 1.18 11.07 15.38
CA LEU A 394 0.67 12.12 14.49
C LEU A 394 1.51 13.41 14.53
N ARG A 395 2.52 13.48 15.40
CA ARG A 395 3.32 14.67 15.71
C ARG A 395 4.76 14.60 15.17
N TYR A 396 5.00 13.73 14.19
CA TYR A 396 6.31 13.61 13.54
C TYR A 396 6.79 14.95 12.97
N ASP A 397 8.09 15.22 13.06
CA ASP A 397 8.74 16.38 12.46
C ASP A 397 10.16 15.99 12.04
N ALA A 398 10.49 16.16 10.77
CA ALA A 398 11.81 15.80 10.23
C ALA A 398 12.94 16.68 10.79
N ALA A 399 12.65 17.89 11.27
CA ALA A 399 13.63 18.83 11.81
C ALA A 399 13.79 18.71 13.34
N CYS A 400 12.89 17.99 14.02
CA CYS A 400 12.95 17.82 15.48
C CYS A 400 13.41 16.40 15.82
N GLU A 401 14.53 16.29 16.54
CA GLU A 401 14.96 15.03 17.12
C GLU A 401 14.39 14.89 18.53
N ASP A 402 13.51 13.91 18.73
CA ASP A 402 13.00 13.56 20.05
C ASP A 402 13.95 12.53 20.68
N GLU A 403 14.95 13.02 21.43
CA GLU A 403 15.93 12.19 22.13
C GLU A 403 15.28 11.23 23.13
N THR A 404 14.13 11.60 23.70
CA THR A 404 13.39 10.72 24.62
C THR A 404 12.83 9.52 23.85
N LEU A 405 12.27 9.75 22.67
CA LEU A 405 11.84 8.67 21.79
C LEU A 405 13.01 7.84 21.26
N ASP A 406 14.16 8.44 20.99
CA ASP A 406 15.32 7.68 20.51
C ASP A 406 15.91 6.78 21.62
N ALA A 407 15.85 7.23 22.87
CA ALA A 407 16.26 6.44 24.04
C ALA A 407 15.23 5.40 24.49
N THR A 408 14.02 5.40 23.91
CA THR A 408 12.94 4.48 24.29
C THR A 408 12.79 3.38 23.24
N SER A 409 12.80 2.11 23.67
CA SER A 409 12.50 0.99 22.77
C SER A 409 11.00 0.89 22.48
N PHE A 410 10.64 0.23 21.38
CA PHE A 410 9.23 -0.02 21.07
C PHE A 410 8.52 -0.80 22.17
N ALA A 411 9.16 -1.83 22.74
CA ALA A 411 8.58 -2.63 23.82
C ALA A 411 8.23 -1.75 25.03
N ALA A 412 9.19 -0.94 25.49
CA ALA A 412 8.99 -0.03 26.62
C ALA A 412 7.89 1.01 26.33
N TRP A 413 7.85 1.54 25.10
CA TRP A 413 6.80 2.47 24.68
C TRP A 413 5.42 1.80 24.63
N ALA A 414 5.32 0.59 24.06
CA ALA A 414 4.08 -0.16 23.93
C ALA A 414 3.49 -0.56 25.29
N ASP A 415 4.34 -0.93 26.25
CA ASP A 415 3.98 -1.22 27.63
C ASP A 415 3.46 0.06 28.33
N GLY A 416 4.20 1.16 28.22
CA GLY A 416 3.80 2.46 28.77
C GLY A 416 2.48 3.00 28.18
N ALA A 417 2.24 2.74 26.89
CA ALA A 417 1.02 3.09 26.18
C ALA A 417 -0.18 2.22 26.56
N GLY A 418 0.06 1.01 27.09
CA GLY A 418 -0.98 0.02 27.36
C GLY A 418 -1.73 -0.39 26.09
N LEU A 419 -0.99 -0.67 25.00
CA LEU A 419 -1.60 -1.04 23.72
C LEU A 419 -2.46 -2.30 23.86
N PRO A 420 -3.67 -2.34 23.25
CA PRO A 420 -4.45 -3.57 23.14
C PRO A 420 -3.62 -4.69 22.50
N PRO A 421 -3.73 -5.96 22.94
CA PRO A 421 -2.84 -7.04 22.48
C PRO A 421 -2.80 -7.20 20.95
N ARG A 422 -3.96 -7.17 20.30
CA ARG A 422 -4.05 -7.27 18.83
C ARG A 422 -3.52 -6.04 18.10
N LEU A 423 -3.65 -4.85 18.68
CA LEU A 423 -3.02 -3.64 18.13
C LEU A 423 -1.49 -3.70 18.31
N ARG A 424 -1.02 -4.16 19.48
CA ARG A 424 0.41 -4.40 19.72
C ARG A 424 0.97 -5.39 18.71
N MET A 425 0.28 -6.51 18.43
CA MET A 425 0.70 -7.47 17.41
C MET A 425 0.99 -6.78 16.06
N VAL A 426 0.07 -5.94 15.56
CA VAL A 426 0.25 -5.23 14.28
C VAL A 426 1.48 -4.31 14.31
N PHE A 427 1.66 -3.57 15.40
CA PHE A 427 2.83 -2.70 15.55
C PHE A 427 4.13 -3.50 15.68
N SER A 428 4.08 -4.64 16.35
CA SER A 428 5.22 -5.52 16.59
C SER A 428 5.71 -6.18 15.31
N THR A 429 4.79 -6.69 14.50
CA THR A 429 5.11 -7.25 13.17
C THR A 429 5.71 -6.19 12.25
N PHE A 430 5.21 -4.96 12.34
CA PHE A 430 5.77 -3.84 11.58
C PHE A 430 7.16 -3.45 12.09
N ALA A 431 7.36 -3.39 13.41
CA ALA A 431 8.63 -3.02 14.04
C ALA A 431 9.75 -4.01 13.69
N ARG A 432 9.47 -5.31 13.69
CA ARG A 432 10.46 -6.34 13.34
C ARG A 432 10.90 -6.31 11.89
N ALA A 433 10.11 -5.77 10.97
CA ALA A 433 10.51 -5.57 9.58
C ALA A 433 11.72 -4.61 9.43
N PHE A 434 12.17 -3.97 10.51
CA PHE A 434 13.40 -3.19 10.59
C PHE A 434 14.60 -3.98 11.15
N PHE A 435 14.52 -5.31 11.20
CA PHE A 435 15.61 -6.22 11.59
C PHE A 435 16.12 -6.01 13.01
N ALA A 436 15.19 -5.73 13.93
CA ALA A 436 15.44 -5.56 15.35
C ALA A 436 14.23 -6.01 16.17
N ASP A 437 14.51 -6.62 17.32
CA ASP A 437 13.50 -6.95 18.32
C ASP A 437 12.89 -5.70 18.95
N GLU A 438 11.69 -5.87 19.51
CA GLU A 438 10.88 -4.79 20.07
C GLU A 438 11.60 -4.03 21.18
N ASP A 439 12.49 -4.70 21.94
CA ASP A 439 13.27 -4.13 23.03
C ASP A 439 14.51 -3.36 22.55
N ARG A 440 14.88 -3.47 21.27
CA ARG A 440 16.05 -2.80 20.69
C ARG A 440 15.71 -1.65 19.77
N VAL A 441 14.66 -1.78 18.98
CA VAL A 441 14.33 -0.77 17.95
C VAL A 441 13.95 0.57 18.59
N SER A 442 14.54 1.65 18.08
CA SER A 442 14.28 3.03 18.53
C SER A 442 12.85 3.45 18.20
N MET A 443 12.14 3.99 19.19
CA MET A 443 10.79 4.52 18.96
C MET A 443 10.82 5.76 18.06
N ALA A 444 11.90 6.55 18.05
CA ALA A 444 12.06 7.66 17.10
C ALA A 444 12.10 7.16 15.64
N GLU A 445 12.78 6.04 15.39
CA GLU A 445 12.81 5.40 14.07
C GLU A 445 11.44 4.83 13.69
N LEU A 446 10.70 4.27 14.65
CA LEU A 446 9.34 3.80 14.39
C LEU A 446 8.37 4.94 14.11
N VAL A 447 8.41 6.05 14.85
CA VAL A 447 7.55 7.22 14.56
C VAL A 447 7.83 7.76 13.16
N ARG A 448 9.11 7.89 12.77
CA ARG A 448 9.51 8.24 11.40
C ARG A 448 8.94 7.24 10.38
N SER A 449 9.03 5.95 10.67
CA SER A 449 8.54 4.88 9.80
C SER A 449 7.01 4.89 9.69
N PHE A 450 6.28 5.08 10.78
CA PHE A 450 4.83 5.21 10.80
C PHE A 450 4.37 6.42 9.99
N HIS A 451 5.06 7.55 10.16
CA HIS A 451 4.80 8.73 9.34
C HIS A 451 4.97 8.42 7.86
N PHE A 452 6.13 7.86 7.48
CA PHE A 452 6.46 7.54 6.10
C PHE A 452 5.52 6.52 5.45
N TYR A 453 5.23 5.38 6.10
CA TYR A 453 4.46 4.27 5.52
C TYR A 453 2.94 4.35 5.70
N TYR A 454 2.43 5.21 6.60
CA TYR A 454 1.00 5.20 6.94
C TYR A 454 0.33 6.56 6.94
N LEU A 455 1.00 7.61 7.43
CA LEU A 455 0.32 8.86 7.79
C LEU A 455 0.50 9.99 6.78
N SER A 456 1.48 9.86 5.89
CA SER A 456 1.96 10.96 5.04
C SER A 456 1.77 10.71 3.53
N HIS A 457 0.97 9.71 3.16
CA HIS A 457 0.61 9.44 1.76
C HIS A 457 -0.78 8.83 1.61
N ASP A 458 -1.31 8.81 0.39
CA ASP A 458 -2.64 8.26 0.07
C ASP A 458 -2.61 6.80 -0.46
N ARG A 459 -1.43 6.19 -0.58
CA ARG A 459 -1.25 4.88 -1.26
C ARG A 459 -1.56 3.64 -0.43
N GLY A 460 -1.79 3.79 0.88
CA GLY A 460 -2.09 2.69 1.80
C GLY A 460 -0.93 1.73 2.04
N LEU A 461 -1.25 0.59 2.68
CA LEU A 461 -0.29 -0.45 3.06
C LEU A 461 0.07 -1.41 1.93
N VAL A 462 -0.67 -1.35 0.83
CA VAL A 462 -0.46 -2.23 -0.31
C VAL A 462 0.79 -1.79 -1.06
N TYR A 463 1.76 -2.68 -1.09
CA TYR A 463 2.98 -2.57 -1.87
C TYR A 463 2.90 -3.44 -3.14
N ASP A 464 3.90 -3.29 -3.98
CA ASP A 464 4.13 -4.16 -5.11
C ASP A 464 5.32 -5.09 -4.79
N TYR A 465 5.44 -6.21 -5.51
CA TYR A 465 6.59 -7.12 -5.47
C TYR A 465 7.11 -7.35 -6.89
N LEU A 466 8.32 -7.87 -7.02
CA LEU A 466 8.95 -8.13 -8.31
C LEU A 466 8.49 -9.48 -8.88
N ASP A 467 8.12 -9.49 -10.17
CA ASP A 467 7.78 -10.72 -10.92
C ASP A 467 9.07 -11.33 -11.50
N GLY A 468 9.74 -12.16 -10.70
CA GLY A 468 11.04 -12.76 -11.00
C GLY A 468 12.08 -12.55 -9.90
N SER A 469 13.17 -13.32 -9.97
CA SER A 469 14.28 -13.19 -9.04
C SER A 469 14.98 -11.83 -9.18
N TYR A 470 15.50 -11.28 -8.07
CA TYR A 470 16.04 -9.92 -8.02
C TYR A 470 17.21 -9.69 -8.98
N ASP A 471 18.03 -10.70 -9.25
CA ASP A 471 19.08 -10.63 -10.26
C ASP A 471 18.50 -10.36 -11.66
N GLU A 472 17.69 -11.26 -12.19
CA GLU A 472 17.17 -11.19 -13.56
C GLU A 472 16.16 -10.05 -13.75
N ALA A 473 15.36 -9.80 -12.72
CA ALA A 473 14.25 -8.86 -12.80
C ALA A 473 14.66 -7.41 -12.48
N LEU A 474 15.76 -7.19 -11.76
CA LEU A 474 16.16 -5.84 -11.31
C LEU A 474 17.66 -5.56 -11.51
N VAL A 475 18.55 -6.36 -10.91
CA VAL A 475 19.99 -6.03 -10.82
C VAL A 475 20.69 -6.16 -12.17
N ASP A 476 20.46 -7.22 -12.94
CA ASP A 476 21.10 -7.44 -14.24
C ASP A 476 20.71 -6.38 -15.28
N PRO A 477 19.44 -5.95 -15.41
CA PRO A 477 19.09 -4.79 -16.22
C PRO A 477 19.83 -3.51 -15.80
N ILE A 478 19.97 -3.24 -14.50
CA ILE A 478 20.70 -2.07 -14.00
C ILE A 478 22.19 -2.18 -14.34
N ALA A 479 22.81 -3.34 -14.12
CA ALA A 479 24.20 -3.59 -14.44
C ALA A 479 24.50 -3.39 -15.94
N ARG A 480 23.60 -3.86 -16.82
CA ARG A 480 23.70 -3.61 -18.27
C ARG A 480 23.62 -2.12 -18.59
N CYS A 481 22.67 -1.39 -18.01
CA CYS A 481 22.56 0.06 -18.17
C CYS A 481 23.85 0.78 -17.72
N LEU A 482 24.47 0.36 -16.63
CA LEU A 482 25.76 0.91 -16.16
C LEU A 482 26.88 0.69 -17.18
N VAL A 483 27.03 -0.54 -17.69
CA VAL A 483 28.05 -0.88 -18.69
C VAL A 483 27.83 -0.12 -20.00
N GLU A 484 26.58 -0.03 -20.47
CA GLU A 484 26.20 0.74 -21.67
C GLU A 484 26.52 2.24 -21.52
N ARG A 485 26.51 2.76 -20.29
CA ARG A 485 26.91 4.15 -19.96
C ARG A 485 28.41 4.32 -19.71
N GLY A 486 29.21 3.27 -19.91
CA GLY A 486 30.67 3.31 -19.76
C GLY A 486 31.17 3.21 -18.32
N VAL A 487 30.33 2.79 -17.37
CA VAL A 487 30.77 2.52 -15.98
C VAL A 487 31.62 1.26 -15.96
N ARG A 488 32.79 1.33 -15.30
CA ARG A 488 33.64 0.16 -15.08
C ARG A 488 33.22 -0.56 -13.81
N LEU A 489 32.88 -1.84 -13.93
CA LEU A 489 32.43 -2.67 -12.81
C LEU A 489 33.58 -3.60 -12.40
N HIS A 490 34.07 -3.43 -11.19
CA HIS A 490 35.12 -4.25 -10.58
C HIS A 490 34.51 -5.20 -9.55
N LEU A 491 34.15 -6.41 -9.99
CA LEU A 491 33.67 -7.47 -9.09
C LEU A 491 34.85 -8.20 -8.44
N ARG A 492 34.59 -8.86 -7.30
CA ARG A 492 35.61 -9.55 -6.49
C ARG A 492 36.76 -8.62 -6.09
N ARG A 493 36.48 -7.33 -5.96
CA ARG A 493 37.45 -6.29 -5.62
C ARG A 493 37.03 -5.61 -4.33
N SER A 494 37.62 -6.06 -3.22
CA SER A 494 37.52 -5.34 -1.94
C SER A 494 38.45 -4.14 -1.97
N VAL A 495 37.95 -2.98 -1.55
CA VAL A 495 38.78 -1.81 -1.24
C VAL A 495 39.35 -1.98 0.16
N GLY A 496 40.66 -1.80 0.30
CA GLY A 496 41.38 -1.98 1.57
C GLY A 496 41.50 -0.70 2.37
N GLU A 497 41.89 0.39 1.70
CA GLU A 497 42.15 1.67 2.35
C GLU A 497 41.86 2.87 1.43
N LEU A 498 41.69 4.03 2.05
CA LEU A 498 41.52 5.32 1.39
C LEU A 498 42.58 6.30 1.92
N CYS A 499 43.24 7.00 0.99
CA CYS A 499 44.27 7.99 1.33
C CYS A 499 43.92 9.35 0.72
N PRO A 500 43.95 10.46 1.48
CA PRO A 500 43.71 11.76 0.90
C PRO A 500 44.89 12.16 0.00
N VAL A 501 44.59 12.74 -1.15
CA VAL A 501 45.59 13.30 -2.07
C VAL A 501 45.18 14.69 -2.52
N VAL A 502 46.11 15.45 -3.10
CA VAL A 502 45.83 16.84 -3.53
C VAL A 502 44.69 16.86 -4.56
N GLY A 503 43.54 17.36 -4.15
CA GLY A 503 42.34 17.47 -4.99
C GLY A 503 41.70 16.13 -5.31
N GLY A 504 41.76 15.14 -4.42
CA GLY A 504 41.14 13.84 -4.61
C GLY A 504 41.36 12.86 -3.46
N ILE A 505 40.97 11.61 -3.68
CA ILE A 505 41.20 10.50 -2.76
C ILE A 505 41.76 9.34 -3.57
N GLU A 506 42.79 8.69 -3.05
CA GLU A 506 43.34 7.46 -3.58
C GLU A 506 42.57 6.26 -3.02
N VAL A 507 42.19 5.34 -3.90
CA VAL A 507 41.49 4.08 -3.60
C VAL A 507 42.42 2.95 -4.06
N ASP A 508 43.02 2.21 -3.12
CA ASP A 508 44.01 1.14 -3.39
C ASP A 508 45.09 1.50 -4.43
N GLY A 509 45.63 2.73 -4.39
CA GLY A 509 46.68 3.20 -5.32
C GLY A 509 46.20 4.01 -6.51
N ASP A 510 44.89 4.02 -6.82
CA ASP A 510 44.34 4.80 -7.92
C ASP A 510 43.66 6.09 -7.44
N ARG A 511 44.00 7.22 -8.08
CA ARG A 511 43.42 8.53 -7.73
C ARG A 511 42.02 8.76 -8.33
N TYR A 512 41.10 9.23 -7.50
CA TYR A 512 39.75 9.68 -7.87
C TYR A 512 39.49 11.11 -7.38
N ASP A 513 38.69 11.88 -8.11
CA ASP A 513 38.31 13.25 -7.72
C ASP A 513 37.24 13.27 -6.63
N HIS A 514 36.39 12.23 -6.61
CA HIS A 514 35.38 11.98 -5.58
C HIS A 514 35.26 10.48 -5.28
N VAL A 515 34.84 10.16 -4.05
CA VAL A 515 34.54 8.81 -3.62
C VAL A 515 33.15 8.79 -2.99
N VAL A 516 32.32 7.82 -3.40
CA VAL A 516 31.05 7.50 -2.76
C VAL A 516 31.21 6.17 -2.02
N LEU A 517 31.10 6.21 -0.70
CA LEU A 517 31.05 5.04 0.15
C LEU A 517 29.60 4.55 0.26
N ALA A 518 29.28 3.51 -0.51
CA ALA A 518 27.96 2.91 -0.67
C ALA A 518 27.88 1.46 -0.12
N THR A 519 28.69 1.15 0.89
CA THR A 519 28.79 -0.16 1.53
C THR A 519 27.72 -0.34 2.62
N ASP A 520 27.62 -1.54 3.19
CA ASP A 520 26.89 -1.76 4.45
C ASP A 520 27.56 -1.01 5.62
N ALA A 521 26.80 -0.75 6.70
CA ALA A 521 27.26 0.09 7.80
C ALA A 521 28.55 -0.45 8.48
N ALA A 522 28.62 -1.77 8.68
CA ALA A 522 29.78 -2.40 9.30
C ALA A 522 31.01 -2.38 8.39
N ALA A 523 30.83 -2.56 7.07
CA ALA A 523 31.90 -2.44 6.08
C ALA A 523 32.39 -0.99 5.96
N CYS A 524 31.50 -0.01 6.01
CA CYS A 524 31.87 1.41 6.09
C CYS A 524 32.75 1.67 7.32
N ALA A 525 32.34 1.21 8.51
CA ALA A 525 33.14 1.35 9.71
C ALA A 525 34.53 0.72 9.60
N ARG A 526 34.62 -0.50 9.06
CA ARG A 526 35.92 -1.17 8.86
C ARG A 526 36.83 -0.41 7.90
N LEU A 527 36.30 0.07 6.77
CA LEU A 527 37.09 0.80 5.79
C LEU A 527 37.57 2.16 6.33
N LEU A 528 36.70 2.87 7.04
CA LEU A 528 37.06 4.12 7.72
C LEU A 528 38.15 3.91 8.79
N ALA A 529 38.03 2.85 9.61
CA ALA A 529 39.05 2.47 10.58
C ALA A 529 40.39 2.08 9.92
N ALA A 530 40.34 1.44 8.75
CA ALA A 530 41.52 1.10 7.96
C ALA A 530 42.13 2.32 7.23
N SER A 531 41.49 3.48 7.26
CA SER A 531 41.89 4.69 6.51
C SER A 531 42.23 5.87 7.44
N PRO A 532 43.14 5.71 8.43
CA PRO A 532 43.43 6.78 9.41
C PRO A 532 44.03 8.04 8.78
N ALA A 533 44.61 7.93 7.58
CA ALA A 533 45.17 9.06 6.84
C ALA A 533 44.12 10.12 6.47
N LEU A 534 42.84 9.76 6.39
CA LEU A 534 41.72 10.69 6.15
C LEU A 534 41.44 11.64 7.33
N GLY A 535 42.11 11.43 8.47
CA GLY A 535 42.03 12.30 9.64
C GLY A 535 40.91 11.92 10.62
N PRO A 536 40.67 12.76 11.66
CA PRO A 536 39.77 12.41 12.76
C PRO A 536 38.32 12.11 12.35
N ALA A 537 37.85 12.73 11.25
CA ALA A 537 36.51 12.51 10.70
C ALA A 537 36.32 11.08 10.14
N ALA A 538 37.41 10.33 9.89
CA ALA A 538 37.35 8.93 9.51
C ALA A 538 37.22 7.98 10.72
N THR A 539 37.11 8.50 11.94
CA THR A 539 36.81 7.65 13.09
C THR A 539 35.38 7.13 12.97
N PRO A 540 35.14 5.81 12.90
CA PRO A 540 33.79 5.28 12.73
C PRO A 540 32.88 5.64 13.91
N SER A 541 31.67 6.12 13.60
CA SER A 541 30.63 6.28 14.62
C SER A 541 30.20 4.91 15.17
N PRO A 542 29.92 4.77 16.48
CA PRO A 542 29.35 3.54 17.06
C PRO A 542 28.03 3.09 16.43
N SER A 543 27.33 4.01 15.75
CA SER A 543 26.11 3.71 14.99
C SER A 543 26.35 2.95 13.68
N LEU A 544 27.58 2.93 13.16
CA LEU A 544 27.97 2.22 11.94
C LEU A 544 28.20 0.73 12.24
N ARG A 545 27.12 0.02 12.55
CA ARG A 545 27.16 -1.42 12.83
C ARG A 545 25.99 -2.17 12.22
N ALA A 546 26.20 -3.47 12.11
CA ALA A 546 25.18 -4.47 11.84
C ALA A 546 24.05 -4.45 12.90
N GLY A 547 22.83 -4.72 12.43
CA GLY A 547 21.67 -5.02 13.26
C GLY A 547 21.73 -6.42 13.88
N GLN A 548 20.58 -6.96 14.27
CA GLN A 548 20.51 -8.37 14.68
C GLN A 548 20.68 -9.30 13.48
N ARG A 549 21.07 -10.56 13.76
CA ARG A 549 21.04 -11.63 12.78
C ARG A 549 19.60 -11.81 12.27
N TYR A 550 19.45 -12.08 10.99
CA TYR A 550 18.19 -12.52 10.38
C TYR A 550 18.42 -13.86 9.69
N ALA A 551 17.35 -14.63 9.52
CA ALA A 551 17.38 -15.91 8.84
C ALA A 551 16.32 -15.99 7.75
N VAL A 552 16.70 -16.59 6.63
CA VAL A 552 15.78 -16.90 5.54
C VAL A 552 15.95 -18.36 5.16
N MET A 553 14.85 -19.10 5.18
CA MET A 553 14.85 -20.52 4.85
C MET A 553 13.92 -20.78 3.67
N ARG A 554 14.47 -21.24 2.54
CA ARG A 554 13.69 -21.68 1.38
C ARG A 554 13.51 -23.19 1.42
N LEU A 555 12.27 -23.64 1.23
CA LEU A 555 11.82 -25.02 1.36
C LEU A 555 11.07 -25.44 0.10
N TRP A 556 11.49 -26.55 -0.49
CA TRP A 556 10.80 -27.19 -1.62
C TRP A 556 10.04 -28.40 -1.10
N PHE A 557 8.73 -28.39 -1.27
CA PHE A 557 7.85 -29.46 -0.81
C PHE A 557 7.40 -30.35 -1.96
N ASP A 558 7.18 -31.63 -1.66
CA ASP A 558 6.62 -32.64 -2.57
C ASP A 558 5.13 -32.44 -2.89
N ARG A 559 4.48 -31.50 -2.20
CA ARG A 559 3.05 -31.21 -2.34
C ARG A 559 2.74 -29.72 -2.36
N ALA A 560 1.62 -29.36 -2.97
CA ALA A 560 1.12 -28.00 -2.96
C ALA A 560 0.65 -27.56 -1.56
N LEU A 561 1.07 -26.37 -1.12
CA LEU A 561 0.75 -25.80 0.19
C LEU A 561 0.10 -24.41 0.08
N GLY A 562 -0.71 -24.04 1.08
CA GLY A 562 -1.21 -22.68 1.31
C GLY A 562 -2.03 -22.08 0.16
N ALA A 563 -2.83 -22.86 -0.54
CA ALA A 563 -3.56 -22.45 -1.75
C ALA A 563 -4.43 -21.18 -1.58
N GLU A 564 -4.96 -20.94 -0.38
CA GLU A 564 -5.84 -19.80 -0.07
C GLU A 564 -5.11 -18.56 0.48
N LEU A 565 -3.79 -18.65 0.68
CA LEU A 565 -2.97 -17.55 1.18
C LEU A 565 -2.52 -16.64 0.01
N PRO A 566 -2.19 -15.35 0.25
CA PRO A 566 -1.57 -14.49 -0.75
C PRO A 566 -0.10 -14.88 -1.02
N PRO A 567 0.59 -14.26 -1.99
CA PRO A 567 2.01 -14.52 -2.26
C PRO A 567 2.96 -14.27 -1.09
N PHE A 568 2.56 -13.43 -0.14
CA PHE A 568 3.33 -13.12 1.06
C PHE A 568 2.39 -12.89 2.23
N VAL A 569 2.69 -13.52 3.37
CA VAL A 569 1.95 -13.37 4.63
C VAL A 569 2.92 -13.08 5.77
N ILE A 570 2.47 -12.29 6.72
CA ILE A 570 3.17 -12.02 7.97
C ILE A 570 2.58 -12.91 9.04
N THR A 571 3.40 -13.33 10.01
CA THR A 571 2.98 -14.16 11.13
C THR A 571 3.14 -13.41 12.45
N GLU A 572 2.24 -13.66 13.40
CA GLU A 572 2.44 -13.29 14.78
C GLU A 572 3.50 -14.23 15.38
N ARG A 573 4.78 -13.89 15.16
CA ARG A 573 5.96 -14.65 15.58
C ARG A 573 5.77 -15.30 16.94
N VAL A 574 5.89 -16.62 17.04
CA VAL A 574 5.88 -17.34 18.33
C VAL A 574 7.27 -17.30 18.94
N ALA A 575 8.29 -17.68 18.16
CA ALA A 575 9.70 -17.67 18.53
C ALA A 575 10.58 -16.96 17.48
N VAL A 576 10.50 -17.36 16.20
CA VAL A 576 11.37 -16.90 15.11
C VAL A 576 10.63 -16.51 13.82
N LEU A 577 9.48 -17.12 13.50
CA LEU A 577 8.87 -16.93 12.17
C LEU A 577 8.08 -15.62 12.09
N ASP A 578 8.56 -14.67 11.29
CA ASP A 578 7.94 -13.35 11.06
C ASP A 578 7.11 -13.27 9.78
N ALA A 579 7.47 -14.02 8.74
CA ALA A 579 6.73 -14.03 7.48
C ALA A 579 6.97 -15.29 6.64
N ILE A 580 6.06 -15.54 5.69
CA ILE A 580 6.13 -16.62 4.71
C ILE A 580 5.87 -16.04 3.31
N ALA A 581 6.83 -16.24 2.41
CA ALA A 581 6.68 -16.01 0.98
C ALA A 581 6.35 -17.33 0.26
N PHE A 582 5.39 -17.29 -0.65
CA PHE A 582 5.07 -18.38 -1.57
C PHE A 582 5.77 -18.07 -2.90
N VAL A 583 7.04 -18.47 -2.98
CA VAL A 583 7.98 -18.05 -4.03
C VAL A 583 7.48 -18.47 -5.42
N GLU A 584 6.78 -19.60 -5.54
CA GLU A 584 6.20 -20.01 -6.83
C GLU A 584 5.17 -19.02 -7.40
N ARG A 585 4.70 -18.07 -6.59
CA ARG A 585 3.72 -17.06 -7.01
C ARG A 585 4.39 -15.79 -7.51
N THR A 586 5.63 -15.55 -7.11
CA THR A 586 6.37 -14.32 -7.39
C THR A 586 7.52 -14.54 -8.37
N ASP A 587 8.09 -15.75 -8.41
CA ASP A 587 9.21 -16.09 -9.29
C ASP A 587 8.78 -17.12 -10.37
N PRO A 588 8.89 -16.78 -11.67
CA PRO A 588 8.67 -17.72 -12.77
C PRO A 588 9.49 -19.01 -12.69
N ARG A 589 10.72 -19.00 -12.14
CA ARG A 589 11.55 -20.20 -12.02
C ARG A 589 10.99 -21.17 -10.98
N ALA A 590 10.64 -20.67 -9.80
CA ALA A 590 9.95 -21.48 -8.79
C ALA A 590 8.59 -22.01 -9.30
N ARG A 591 7.88 -21.21 -10.12
CA ARG A 591 6.64 -21.64 -10.78
C ARG A 591 6.86 -22.76 -11.80
N ALA A 592 7.96 -22.71 -12.54
CA ALA A 592 8.37 -23.78 -13.46
C ALA A 592 8.70 -25.07 -12.70
N TRP A 593 9.46 -24.98 -11.61
CA TRP A 593 9.75 -26.13 -10.73
C TRP A 593 8.47 -26.76 -10.18
N ARG A 594 7.53 -25.94 -9.70
CA ARG A 594 6.21 -26.42 -9.25
C ARG A 594 5.45 -27.15 -10.36
N SER A 595 5.51 -26.65 -11.59
CA SER A 595 4.80 -27.25 -12.72
C SER A 595 5.35 -28.62 -13.11
N SER A 596 6.67 -28.87 -12.92
CA SER A 596 7.29 -30.17 -13.18
C SER A 596 7.17 -31.16 -12.03
N HIS A 597 7.09 -30.70 -10.77
CA HIS A 597 7.12 -31.56 -9.59
C HIS A 597 5.79 -31.71 -8.84
N GLY A 598 4.80 -30.84 -9.11
CA GLY A 598 3.52 -30.84 -8.37
C GLY A 598 3.60 -30.30 -6.93
N GLY A 599 4.75 -29.74 -6.56
CA GLY A 599 5.08 -29.26 -5.21
C GLY A 599 4.79 -27.77 -4.94
N SER A 600 5.39 -27.24 -3.87
CA SER A 600 5.38 -25.81 -3.51
C SER A 600 6.76 -25.33 -3.06
N VAL A 601 7.06 -24.04 -3.24
CA VAL A 601 8.35 -23.44 -2.86
C VAL A 601 8.08 -22.29 -1.89
N LEU A 602 8.27 -22.54 -0.60
CA LEU A 602 8.03 -21.56 0.43
C LEU A 602 9.36 -20.95 0.91
N GLU A 603 9.32 -19.69 1.31
CA GLU A 603 10.43 -19.01 1.95
C GLU A 603 9.97 -18.45 3.30
N LEU A 604 10.68 -18.82 4.36
CA LEU A 604 10.40 -18.48 5.75
C LEU A 604 11.35 -17.37 6.19
N HIS A 605 10.83 -16.32 6.80
CA HIS A 605 11.60 -15.18 7.26
C HIS A 605 11.60 -15.07 8.77
N CYS A 606 12.79 -14.91 9.35
CA CYS A 606 13.01 -14.41 10.70
C CYS A 606 13.81 -13.12 10.59
N TYR A 607 13.21 -11.97 10.92
CA TYR A 607 13.87 -10.67 10.74
C TYR A 607 14.82 -10.31 11.88
N ALA A 608 14.60 -10.87 13.07
CA ALA A 608 15.48 -10.74 14.22
C ALA A 608 15.56 -12.09 14.93
N VAL A 609 16.66 -12.81 14.70
CA VAL A 609 16.98 -14.07 15.38
C VAL A 609 17.29 -13.76 16.84
N PRO A 610 16.62 -14.42 17.81
CA PRO A 610 16.94 -14.25 19.22
C PRO A 610 18.42 -14.52 19.51
N ASP A 611 19.04 -13.69 20.34
CA ASP A 611 20.48 -13.78 20.62
C ASP A 611 20.86 -15.08 21.36
N ASP A 612 19.92 -15.66 22.11
CA ASP A 612 20.08 -16.94 22.82
C ASP A 612 19.85 -18.17 21.92
N LEU A 613 19.39 -17.97 20.68
CA LEU A 613 19.18 -19.04 19.72
C LEU A 613 20.43 -19.23 18.83
N GLY A 614 21.09 -20.37 19.00
CA GLY A 614 22.20 -20.79 18.14
C GLY A 614 21.77 -21.09 16.72
N ASP A 615 22.66 -20.88 15.75
CA ASP A 615 22.39 -21.04 14.31
C ASP A 615 21.81 -22.42 13.96
N ASP A 616 22.33 -23.49 14.58
CA ASP A 616 21.88 -24.88 14.34
C ASP A 616 20.42 -25.13 14.73
N ALA A 617 19.86 -24.33 15.65
CA ALA A 617 18.49 -24.46 16.14
C ALA A 617 17.48 -23.65 15.30
N VAL A 618 17.95 -22.67 14.51
CA VAL A 618 17.08 -21.74 13.75
C VAL A 618 16.22 -22.50 12.73
N ALA A 619 16.81 -23.44 11.99
CA ALA A 619 16.09 -24.24 11.00
C ALA A 619 14.95 -25.06 11.63
N GLY A 620 15.21 -25.68 12.78
CA GLY A 620 14.20 -26.44 13.52
C GLY A 620 13.04 -25.55 13.95
N ALA A 621 13.34 -24.41 14.57
CA ALA A 621 12.35 -23.46 15.04
C ALA A 621 11.48 -22.89 13.90
N LEU A 622 12.08 -22.56 12.75
CA LEU A 622 11.34 -22.10 11.56
C LEU A 622 10.38 -23.18 11.03
N ARG A 623 10.85 -24.43 10.90
CA ARG A 623 9.99 -25.54 10.43
C ARG A 623 8.86 -25.85 11.41
N ASP A 624 9.12 -25.78 12.72
CA ASP A 624 8.12 -26.02 13.75
C ASP A 624 7.02 -24.97 13.72
N GLU A 625 7.37 -23.69 13.56
CA GLU A 625 6.37 -22.62 13.42
C GLU A 625 5.64 -22.65 12.07
N LEU A 626 6.30 -23.06 10.98
CA LEU A 626 5.63 -23.24 9.70
C LEU A 626 4.43 -24.20 9.83
N ARG A 627 4.60 -25.32 10.54
CA ARG A 627 3.51 -26.30 10.77
C ARG A 627 2.32 -25.70 11.51
N ARG A 628 2.53 -24.66 12.31
CA ARG A 628 1.46 -23.95 13.02
C ARG A 628 0.66 -23.06 12.09
N PHE A 629 1.31 -22.33 11.20
CA PHE A 629 0.66 -21.35 10.31
C PHE A 629 0.21 -21.92 8.97
N VAL A 630 0.83 -23.01 8.53
CA VAL A 630 0.48 -23.78 7.32
C VAL A 630 0.33 -25.25 7.71
N PRO A 631 -0.81 -25.65 8.32
CA PRO A 631 -1.02 -27.02 8.80
C PRO A 631 -0.89 -28.08 7.71
N GLU A 632 -1.12 -27.73 6.44
CA GLU A 632 -0.93 -28.64 5.30
C GLU A 632 0.52 -29.11 5.13
N SER A 633 1.48 -28.38 5.71
CA SER A 633 2.89 -28.77 5.76
C SER A 633 3.16 -29.95 6.71
N VAL A 634 2.23 -30.25 7.63
CA VAL A 634 2.35 -31.42 8.50
C VAL A 634 2.26 -32.69 7.66
N GLY A 635 3.33 -33.50 7.70
CA GLY A 635 3.47 -34.71 6.89
C GLY A 635 3.88 -34.47 5.43
N ALA A 636 4.13 -33.21 5.02
CA ALA A 636 4.76 -32.90 3.75
C ALA A 636 6.26 -33.21 3.79
N HIS A 637 6.82 -33.76 2.71
CA HIS A 637 8.25 -34.01 2.62
C HIS A 637 8.97 -32.79 2.04
N VAL A 638 10.02 -32.35 2.72
CA VAL A 638 10.94 -31.32 2.21
C VAL A 638 11.94 -32.04 1.29
N VAL A 639 11.85 -31.75 -0.01
CA VAL A 639 12.71 -32.33 -1.06
C VAL A 639 14.06 -31.64 -1.07
N HIS A 640 14.06 -30.31 -0.95
CA HIS A 640 15.27 -29.49 -0.85
C HIS A 640 15.06 -28.38 0.17
N GLU A 641 16.16 -27.91 0.75
CA GLU A 641 16.16 -26.78 1.65
C GLU A 641 17.42 -25.93 1.50
N HIS A 642 17.24 -24.63 1.70
CA HIS A 642 18.33 -23.66 1.76
C HIS A 642 18.10 -22.78 2.99
N LEU A 643 19.06 -22.73 3.91
CA LEU A 643 19.06 -21.79 5.03
C LEU A 643 20.20 -20.80 4.86
N GLN A 644 19.90 -19.52 5.05
CA GLN A 644 20.91 -18.51 5.28
C GLN A 644 20.64 -17.78 6.60
N ILE A 645 21.73 -17.42 7.27
CA ILE A 645 21.74 -16.55 8.44
C ILE A 645 22.79 -15.47 8.19
N ARG A 646 22.41 -14.20 8.34
CA ARG A 646 23.28 -13.04 8.07
C ARG A 646 22.99 -11.91 9.04
N ASP A 647 23.87 -10.92 9.09
CA ASP A 647 23.79 -9.76 9.98
C ASP A 647 24.13 -8.44 9.26
N ASP A 648 23.84 -8.33 7.97
CA ASP A 648 24.26 -7.19 7.12
C ASP A 648 23.23 -6.03 7.03
N PHE A 649 22.11 -6.10 7.74
CA PHE A 649 21.15 -4.99 7.84
C PHE A 649 21.58 -3.92 8.84
N THR A 650 21.04 -2.71 8.64
CA THR A 650 21.40 -1.53 9.42
C THR A 650 20.77 -1.57 10.81
N ALA A 651 21.55 -1.33 11.85
CA ALA A 651 21.03 -1.20 13.20
C ALA A 651 20.23 0.11 13.39
N LEU A 652 18.93 -0.03 13.66
CA LEU A 652 18.04 1.08 14.04
C LEU A 652 17.71 1.04 15.54
N HIS A 653 18.71 0.74 16.37
CA HIS A 653 18.52 0.53 17.80
C HIS A 653 18.40 1.85 18.58
N VAL A 654 17.95 1.75 19.83
CA VAL A 654 17.87 2.87 20.79
C VAL A 654 19.17 3.66 20.90
N GLY A 655 19.06 4.99 20.95
CA GLY A 655 20.15 5.93 21.15
C GLY A 655 21.14 6.07 19.99
N MET A 656 20.86 5.46 18.83
CA MET A 656 21.81 5.46 17.70
C MET A 656 21.54 6.56 16.68
N ARG A 657 20.38 7.22 16.71
CA ARG A 657 19.98 8.13 15.63
C ARG A 657 20.87 9.35 15.55
N ARG A 658 21.16 9.97 16.69
CA ARG A 658 21.95 11.21 16.78
C ARG A 658 23.33 11.07 16.13
N ASP A 659 23.96 9.93 16.37
CA ASP A 659 25.35 9.65 15.98
C ASP A 659 25.43 9.02 14.58
N ARG A 660 24.28 8.76 13.93
CA ARG A 660 24.22 8.21 12.57
C ARG A 660 24.74 9.23 11.56
N PRO A 661 25.73 8.88 10.72
CA PRO A 661 26.31 9.84 9.79
C PRO A 661 25.30 10.33 8.75
N THR A 662 25.50 11.55 8.27
CA THR A 662 24.77 12.11 7.13
C THR A 662 25.49 11.79 5.84
N THR A 663 24.96 12.20 4.69
CA THR A 663 25.66 12.06 3.40
C THR A 663 27.00 12.82 3.38
N ASP A 664 27.09 13.94 4.11
CA ASP A 664 28.34 14.64 4.31
C ASP A 664 29.18 13.88 5.35
N SER A 665 30.36 13.43 4.93
CA SER A 665 31.27 12.64 5.76
C SER A 665 32.14 13.51 6.68
N GLY A 666 32.19 14.82 6.46
CA GLY A 666 33.17 15.70 7.08
C GLY A 666 34.58 15.58 6.48
N ILE A 667 34.77 14.73 5.46
CA ILE A 667 36.01 14.55 4.70
C ILE A 667 35.78 15.09 3.29
N GLU A 668 36.64 16.00 2.85
CA GLU A 668 36.51 16.63 1.52
C GLU A 668 36.47 15.55 0.42
N ARG A 669 35.49 15.64 -0.48
CA ARG A 669 35.31 14.74 -1.64
C ARG A 669 34.95 13.28 -1.31
N LEU A 670 34.68 12.96 -0.05
CA LEU A 670 34.14 11.66 0.38
C LEU A 670 32.67 11.79 0.78
N TRP A 671 31.81 10.96 0.20
CA TRP A 671 30.36 11.06 0.41
C TRP A 671 29.77 9.71 0.82
N PHE A 672 28.85 9.73 1.79
CA PHE A 672 28.16 8.52 2.26
C PHE A 672 26.83 8.29 1.54
N ALA A 673 26.59 7.05 1.12
CA ALA A 673 25.33 6.57 0.58
C ALA A 673 24.98 5.20 1.18
N GLY A 674 23.70 4.95 1.45
CA GLY A 674 23.25 3.72 2.10
C GLY A 674 21.94 3.92 2.87
N ASP A 675 21.28 2.82 3.20
CA ASP A 675 20.09 2.85 4.06
C ASP A 675 20.42 3.27 5.51
N TRP A 676 21.68 3.14 5.92
CA TRP A 676 22.23 3.61 7.19
C TRP A 676 22.55 5.10 7.24
N VAL A 677 22.43 5.84 6.14
CA VAL A 677 22.69 7.28 6.16
C VAL A 677 21.49 8.01 6.76
N ARG A 678 21.72 8.91 7.73
CA ARG A 678 20.68 9.78 8.29
C ARG A 678 20.28 10.83 7.25
N LEU A 679 19.05 10.69 6.76
CA LEU A 679 18.47 11.58 5.76
C LEU A 679 17.66 12.73 6.38
N PRO A 680 17.71 13.94 5.80
CA PRO A 680 16.89 15.09 6.21
C PRO A 680 15.41 14.95 5.79
N VAL A 681 15.09 13.89 5.03
CA VAL A 681 13.74 13.54 4.60
C VAL A 681 13.34 12.18 5.18
N PRO A 682 12.05 11.95 5.47
CA PRO A 682 11.54 10.63 5.81
C PRO A 682 11.64 9.69 4.60
N ALA A 683 12.50 8.69 4.73
CA ALA A 683 12.68 7.58 3.81
C ALA A 683 13.28 6.41 4.60
N MET A 684 12.92 5.18 4.26
CA MET A 684 13.36 3.96 4.96
C MET A 684 13.80 2.90 3.94
N LEU A 685 14.68 1.99 4.39
CA LEU A 685 15.09 0.79 3.65
C LEU A 685 15.54 1.10 2.20
N MET A 686 14.93 0.48 1.19
CA MET A 686 15.31 0.67 -0.22
C MET A 686 15.16 2.12 -0.70
N GLU A 687 14.10 2.83 -0.29
CA GLU A 687 13.96 4.26 -0.63
C GLU A 687 15.07 5.07 0.04
N ALA A 688 15.48 4.75 1.27
CA ALA A 688 16.59 5.43 1.94
C ALA A 688 17.93 5.18 1.25
N ALA A 689 18.19 3.94 0.79
CA ALA A 689 19.39 3.61 0.04
C ALA A 689 19.49 4.39 -1.28
N HIS A 690 18.40 4.46 -2.06
CA HIS A 690 18.38 5.24 -3.29
C HIS A 690 18.42 6.76 -3.01
N THR A 691 17.70 7.24 -2.01
CA THR A 691 17.62 8.67 -1.69
C THR A 691 18.94 9.22 -1.16
N SER A 692 19.67 8.48 -0.32
CA SER A 692 21.02 8.87 0.12
C SER A 692 22.01 8.92 -1.03
N ALA A 693 21.93 7.99 -1.99
CA ALA A 693 22.71 8.06 -3.22
C ALA A 693 22.40 9.35 -4.00
N ARG A 694 21.13 9.75 -4.13
CA ARG A 694 20.76 11.04 -4.75
C ARG A 694 21.38 12.23 -4.03
N PHE A 695 21.41 12.23 -2.70
CA PHE A 695 22.09 13.28 -1.94
C PHE A 695 23.60 13.28 -2.19
N ALA A 696 24.25 12.12 -2.24
CA ALA A 696 25.70 12.03 -2.50
C ALA A 696 26.03 12.56 -3.91
N VAL A 697 25.24 12.16 -4.91
CA VAL A 697 25.35 12.67 -6.27
C VAL A 697 25.12 14.18 -6.34
N ASN A 698 24.14 14.70 -5.58
CA ASN A 698 23.90 16.14 -5.52
C ASN A 698 25.09 16.92 -4.95
N ARG A 699 25.80 16.39 -3.95
CA ARG A 699 27.01 17.02 -3.41
C ARG A 699 28.15 17.03 -4.42
N ILE A 700 28.35 15.94 -5.14
CA ILE A 700 29.33 15.87 -6.24
C ILE A 700 28.96 16.86 -7.37
N CYS A 701 27.68 16.88 -7.76
CA CYS A 701 27.21 17.79 -8.80
C CYS A 701 27.35 19.26 -8.40
N GLU A 702 27.02 19.61 -7.15
CA GLU A 702 27.22 20.95 -6.61
C GLU A 702 28.70 21.35 -6.63
N HIS A 703 29.58 20.44 -6.19
CA HIS A 703 31.03 20.66 -6.17
C HIS A 703 31.61 20.90 -7.59
N GLU A 704 31.11 20.17 -8.59
CA GLU A 704 31.59 20.25 -9.97
C GLU A 704 30.75 21.18 -10.87
N GLY A 705 29.81 21.94 -10.30
CA GLY A 705 28.97 22.89 -11.04
C GLY A 705 28.01 22.27 -12.05
N VAL A 706 27.59 21.03 -11.81
CA VAL A 706 26.67 20.23 -12.66
C VAL A 706 25.26 20.23 -12.06
N GLN A 707 24.23 20.15 -12.89
CA GLN A 707 22.86 20.01 -12.42
C GLN A 707 22.65 18.63 -11.77
N GLY A 708 22.26 18.63 -10.51
CA GLY A 708 21.96 17.43 -9.74
C GLY A 708 20.63 16.76 -10.11
N VAL A 709 20.14 15.93 -9.20
CA VAL A 709 18.86 15.24 -9.25
C VAL A 709 17.85 15.87 -8.29
N PRO A 710 16.57 16.00 -8.70
CA PRO A 710 15.53 16.38 -7.74
C PRO A 710 15.37 15.29 -6.68
N VAL A 711 15.01 15.67 -5.47
CA VAL A 711 14.63 14.73 -4.40
C VAL A 711 13.18 15.00 -4.01
N TRP A 712 12.37 13.96 -4.06
CA TRP A 712 10.98 13.98 -3.64
C TRP A 712 10.84 13.37 -2.26
N THR A 713 9.84 13.81 -1.50
CA THR A 713 9.56 13.28 -0.17
C THR A 713 8.06 13.32 0.10
N VAL A 714 7.60 12.48 1.02
CA VAL A 714 6.34 12.70 1.72
C VAL A 714 6.45 13.96 2.60
N PRO A 715 5.35 14.54 3.12
CA PRO A 715 5.38 15.69 4.02
C PRO A 715 6.42 15.55 5.14
N LEU A 716 7.11 16.64 5.47
CA LEU A 716 8.16 16.64 6.50
C LEU A 716 7.62 16.68 7.93
N HIS A 717 6.34 17.03 8.09
CA HIS A 717 5.67 17.15 9.38
C HIS A 717 4.39 16.31 9.39
N GLY A 718 3.99 15.86 10.57
CA GLY A 718 2.75 15.14 10.83
C GLY A 718 1.51 16.05 10.79
N LEU A 719 0.35 15.47 11.07
CA LEU A 719 -0.93 16.18 11.07
C LEU A 719 -1.04 17.19 12.21
N LEU A 720 -0.40 16.87 13.33
CA LEU A 720 -0.35 17.69 14.53
C LEU A 720 1.04 18.32 14.64
N PRO A 721 1.15 19.56 15.16
CA PRO A 721 2.44 20.19 15.36
C PRO A 721 3.30 19.38 16.34
N ALA A 722 4.61 19.37 16.14
CA ALA A 722 5.54 18.84 17.13
C ALA A 722 5.37 19.57 18.48
N ARG A 723 5.54 18.86 19.60
CA ARG A 723 5.67 19.55 20.89
C ARG A 723 7.02 20.26 20.87
N GLN A 724 7.04 21.55 21.16
CA GLN A 724 8.32 22.24 21.39
C GLN A 724 9.07 21.48 22.49
N PRO A 725 10.39 21.25 22.34
CA PRO A 725 11.16 20.66 23.42
C PRO A 725 10.96 21.53 24.65
N GLN A 726 10.51 20.93 25.76
CA GLN A 726 10.56 21.61 27.05
C GLN A 726 12.02 21.94 27.27
N ARG A 727 12.40 23.22 27.16
CA ARG A 727 13.65 23.68 27.75
C ARG A 727 13.59 23.20 29.19
N ALA A 728 14.51 22.34 29.58
CA ALA A 728 14.67 21.96 30.96
C ALA A 728 14.83 23.27 31.74
N GLU A 729 13.78 23.66 32.46
CA GLU A 729 13.90 24.70 33.46
C GLU A 729 14.91 24.17 34.46
N SER A 730 16.13 24.68 34.35
CA SER A 730 17.15 24.59 35.38
C SER A 730 16.52 25.14 36.66
N ARG A 731 15.93 24.26 37.46
CA ARG A 731 15.67 24.50 38.88
C ARG A 731 17.04 24.68 39.52
N GLN A 732 17.49 25.92 39.58
CA GLN A 732 18.50 26.35 40.53
C GLN A 732 17.93 26.05 41.92
N LEU A 733 18.56 25.09 42.60
CA LEU A 733 18.67 25.07 44.05
C LEU A 733 20.01 25.70 44.41
#